data_AF-I0HFY5-F1
#
_entry.id   AF-I0HFY5-F1
#
_cell.length_a   1.000
_cell.length_b   1.000
_cell.length_c   1.000
_cell.angle_alpha   90.00
_cell.angle_beta   90.00
_cell.angle_gamma   90.00
#
_symmetry.space_group_name_H-M   'P 1'
#
loop_
_entity.id
_entity.type
_entity.pdbx_description
1 polymer ?
#
loop_
_entity_poly.entity_id
_entity_poly.type
_entity_poly.pdbx_seq_one_letter_code
_entity_poly.pdbx_strand_id
1 'polypeptide(L)'
;MDRCRSSVPVWIMPIYRIAEQLQVQPNMFDVVVVDEASQAGLAATFLQYLAPKIVVIGDDKQVSPAAVGVDQQHLRDLASQYLYDDPYRASWQDPKRSFFDEAKMRFTGLIALTEHRRCVPEIINFSNRIAYEPENIRLIPVRQYGADRLEPIKPVFVETGYVRGTTGKVNPPEAEAIVEQIVACAQDSRYDGLTFGVISLQGTHQANHIQRLLLEQLDPAEWERRDLRCGDSADFQGSERDVMFLSMVTAVEPGTRIGVATSEMYMQRYNVAASRAKDQMWIFHSVRPSDLGNPEDLRHQLLDYCYGVSARPSALEGVDLPTDVPEDRRVAPFDSLFEQRVYNRLVGRGFTVVPQYEAIGYSIDLVVVGPHGRLAIECDGDAWHGPDRYEADMARQRELERCGWEFFRIPQSAFVVDEASVLRDLWAALERRGIRPSDWSEPAEPAALVVAPPRPADQGAQAVASRPAAVLPPSESAPTAPIAPAPLPATPSTPAVPNESVPDSEPSSTTVADVEPRVEPQRDSVPPVPPLPVVETQRRASTPSNQEIQPGVWRVPRPDGSGATEASTWVGSFVLEPYRTYQGAAPRPNDPAPSGMREALLAIVDREGPILGERLQSAYVRAAGGQRVTRVSASAINKVITAAVRRGLLIQDNPLRDPGIQPCTYRLPSQPRLLLRTLGPRVLDEVPPAELAMVMAVHARRLGWDNREAVFRATLETYGRKSLTEVAASRLSRVESVARKLAADPRN
;
A
#
# COMPACT_ATOMS: atom_id res chain seq x y z
N MET A 1 3.60 34.89 -6.80
CA MET A 1 2.51 33.91 -6.97
C MET A 1 1.17 34.64 -7.07
N ASP A 2 0.69 35.24 -5.99
CA ASP A 2 -0.67 35.83 -5.95
C ASP A 2 -0.91 36.93 -7.00
N ARG A 3 0.09 37.79 -7.25
CA ARG A 3 0.04 38.82 -8.32
C ARG A 3 0.00 38.26 -9.75
N CYS A 4 0.36 37.00 -9.95
CA CYS A 4 0.39 36.32 -11.25
C CYS A 4 -0.91 35.54 -11.51
N ARG A 5 -1.80 35.41 -10.50
CA ARG A 5 -3.03 34.60 -10.58
C ARG A 5 -3.91 35.00 -11.75
N SER A 6 -4.12 36.30 -11.96
CA SER A 6 -4.97 36.82 -13.05
C SER A 6 -4.39 36.61 -14.45
N SER A 7 -3.11 36.24 -14.56
CA SER A 7 -2.43 36.05 -15.85
C SER A 7 -2.34 34.59 -16.28
N VAL A 8 -2.60 33.64 -15.37
CA VAL A 8 -2.48 32.20 -15.63
C VAL A 8 -3.87 31.57 -15.55
N PRO A 9 -4.36 30.92 -16.63
CA PRO A 9 -5.75 30.45 -16.71
C PRO A 9 -6.02 29.20 -15.85
N VAL A 10 -5.00 28.39 -15.57
CA VAL A 10 -5.12 27.13 -14.81
C VAL A 10 -3.95 26.99 -13.84
N TRP A 11 -4.25 26.66 -12.59
CA TRP A 11 -3.27 26.42 -11.55
C TRP A 11 -3.37 24.97 -11.08
N ILE A 12 -2.28 24.22 -11.19
CA ILE A 12 -2.17 22.83 -10.70
C ILE A 12 -1.22 22.83 -9.51
N MET A 13 -1.73 22.49 -8.32
CA MET A 13 -0.92 22.48 -7.10
C MET A 13 -1.47 21.54 -6.02
N PRO A 14 -0.60 20.95 -5.18
CA PRO A 14 -1.03 20.22 -4.00
C PRO A 14 -1.79 21.10 -3.00
N ILE A 15 -2.74 20.51 -2.26
CA ILE A 15 -3.63 21.23 -1.32
C ILE A 15 -2.86 22.10 -0.32
N TYR A 16 -1.77 21.59 0.27
CA TYR A 16 -0.99 22.35 1.26
C TYR A 16 -0.32 23.60 0.67
N ARG A 17 0.08 23.59 -0.61
CA ARG A 17 0.69 24.74 -1.28
C ARG A 17 -0.28 25.89 -1.42
N ILE A 18 -1.58 25.61 -1.58
CA ILE A 18 -2.63 26.63 -1.66
C ILE A 18 -2.64 27.44 -0.37
N ALA A 19 -2.66 26.77 0.79
CA ALA A 19 -2.70 27.41 2.09
C ALA A 19 -1.40 28.18 2.42
N GLU A 20 -0.24 27.72 1.92
CA GLU A 20 1.06 28.38 2.17
C GLU A 20 1.33 29.57 1.25
N GLN A 21 0.88 29.53 0.00
CA GLN A 21 1.36 30.44 -1.06
C GLN A 21 0.33 31.45 -1.54
N LEU A 22 -0.96 31.22 -1.27
CA LEU A 22 -2.04 32.09 -1.70
C LEU A 22 -2.68 32.80 -0.51
N GLN A 23 -3.00 34.07 -0.68
CA GLN A 23 -3.88 34.76 0.26
C GLN A 23 -5.31 34.34 -0.07
N VAL A 24 -5.81 33.34 0.66
CA VAL A 24 -7.14 32.76 0.42
C VAL A 24 -8.22 33.83 0.55
N GLN A 25 -8.99 34.00 -0.52
CA GLN A 25 -10.11 34.93 -0.64
C GLN A 25 -11.31 34.20 -1.27
N PRO A 26 -12.55 34.62 -0.97
CA PRO A 26 -13.73 33.97 -1.53
C PRO A 26 -13.77 34.16 -3.05
N ASN A 27 -14.13 33.10 -3.77
CA ASN A 27 -14.29 33.12 -5.24
C ASN A 27 -13.06 33.65 -6.00
N MET A 28 -11.86 33.30 -5.50
CA MET A 28 -10.61 33.64 -6.19
C MET A 28 -10.36 32.81 -7.46
N PHE A 29 -11.13 31.75 -7.69
CA PHE A 29 -11.17 30.99 -8.95
C PHE A 29 -12.62 30.82 -9.40
N ASP A 30 -12.84 30.61 -10.69
CA ASP A 30 -14.18 30.33 -11.23
C ASP A 30 -14.60 28.88 -10.96
N VAL A 31 -13.63 27.95 -11.01
CA VAL A 31 -13.82 26.52 -10.82
C VAL A 31 -12.64 25.93 -10.05
N VAL A 32 -12.92 25.05 -9.09
CA VAL A 32 -11.92 24.18 -8.46
C VAL A 32 -12.18 22.74 -8.86
N VAL A 33 -11.13 22.02 -9.27
CA VAL A 33 -11.18 20.57 -9.50
C VAL A 33 -10.29 19.90 -8.48
N VAL A 34 -10.85 18.95 -7.73
CA VAL A 34 -10.14 18.16 -6.72
C VAL A 34 -10.11 16.72 -7.20
N ASP A 35 -8.93 16.28 -7.62
CA ASP A 35 -8.67 14.89 -8.00
C ASP A 35 -8.21 14.07 -6.79
N GLU A 36 -8.44 12.75 -6.82
CA GLU A 36 -8.15 11.81 -5.72
C GLU A 36 -8.70 12.30 -4.36
N ALA A 37 -9.90 12.89 -4.36
CA ALA A 37 -10.53 13.50 -3.20
C ALA A 37 -10.81 12.51 -2.06
N SER A 38 -10.86 11.20 -2.33
CA SER A 38 -10.96 10.17 -1.30
C SER A 38 -9.67 10.04 -0.47
N GLN A 39 -8.53 10.55 -0.97
CA GLN A 39 -7.27 10.71 -0.25
C GLN A 39 -7.13 12.04 0.49
N ALA A 40 -8.04 12.99 0.27
CA ALA A 40 -8.01 14.25 0.98
C ALA A 40 -8.84 14.12 2.26
N GLY A 41 -8.27 14.51 3.41
CA GLY A 41 -9.04 14.58 4.65
C GLY A 41 -10.01 15.78 4.65
N LEU A 42 -10.87 15.85 5.67
CA LEU A 42 -11.82 16.95 5.89
C LEU A 42 -11.22 18.36 5.83
N ALA A 43 -9.93 18.50 6.12
CA ALA A 43 -9.23 19.79 6.01
C ALA A 43 -9.32 20.38 4.59
N ALA A 44 -9.50 19.58 3.53
CA ALA A 44 -9.65 20.06 2.17
C ALA A 44 -10.96 20.83 1.92
N THR A 45 -11.90 20.87 2.87
CA THR A 45 -13.17 21.59 2.71
C THR A 45 -13.02 23.09 2.45
N PHE A 46 -11.91 23.72 2.88
CA PHE A 46 -11.66 25.13 2.55
C PHE A 46 -11.56 25.39 1.04
N LEU A 47 -11.30 24.36 0.22
CA LEU A 47 -11.28 24.49 -1.25
C LEU A 47 -12.63 24.97 -1.81
N GLN A 48 -13.73 24.68 -1.13
CA GLN A 48 -15.08 25.17 -1.49
C GLN A 48 -15.20 26.70 -1.36
N TYR A 49 -14.36 27.32 -0.53
CA TYR A 49 -14.34 28.78 -0.37
C TYR A 49 -13.68 29.47 -1.57
N LEU A 50 -12.85 28.75 -2.33
CA LEU A 50 -12.02 29.34 -3.38
C LEU A 50 -12.78 29.62 -4.67
N ALA A 51 -13.90 28.95 -4.92
CA ALA A 51 -14.66 29.06 -6.17
C ALA A 51 -16.17 28.82 -6.00
N PRO A 52 -17.00 29.43 -6.85
CA PRO A 52 -18.44 29.19 -6.86
C PRO A 52 -18.82 27.80 -7.43
N LYS A 53 -17.89 27.14 -8.14
CA LYS A 53 -18.07 25.78 -8.67
C LYS A 53 -16.91 24.89 -8.24
N ILE A 54 -17.24 23.67 -7.83
CA ILE A 54 -16.26 22.65 -7.46
C ILE A 54 -16.61 21.31 -8.11
N VAL A 55 -15.60 20.62 -8.64
CA VAL A 55 -15.70 19.25 -9.14
C VAL A 55 -14.83 18.39 -8.24
N VAL A 56 -15.45 17.39 -7.60
CA VAL A 56 -14.77 16.49 -6.66
C VAL A 56 -14.74 15.10 -7.29
N ILE A 57 -13.54 14.59 -7.55
CA ILE A 57 -13.27 13.32 -8.23
C ILE A 57 -12.57 12.42 -7.23
N GLY A 58 -13.05 11.19 -7.07
CA GLY A 58 -12.47 10.23 -6.13
C GLY A 58 -13.19 8.89 -6.18
N ASP A 59 -12.64 7.94 -5.42
CA ASP A 59 -13.17 6.58 -5.29
C ASP A 59 -13.08 6.17 -3.82
N ASP A 60 -14.22 6.01 -3.15
CA ASP A 60 -14.35 5.63 -1.74
C ASP A 60 -14.02 4.14 -1.50
N LYS A 61 -13.89 3.35 -2.57
CA LYS A 61 -13.43 1.95 -2.54
C LYS A 61 -11.92 1.81 -2.65
N GLN A 62 -11.18 2.90 -2.79
CA GLN A 62 -9.71 2.90 -2.72
C GLN A 62 -9.22 3.29 -1.32
N VAL A 63 -7.90 3.20 -1.09
CA VAL A 63 -7.32 3.45 0.24
C VAL A 63 -7.55 4.90 0.63
N SER A 64 -8.31 5.10 1.72
CA SER A 64 -8.51 6.41 2.34
C SER A 64 -7.39 6.73 3.35
N PRO A 65 -7.17 8.01 3.70
CA PRO A 65 -6.15 8.41 4.66
C PRO A 65 -6.41 7.76 6.02
N ALA A 66 -5.40 7.09 6.55
CA ALA A 66 -5.49 6.56 7.89
C ALA A 66 -5.40 7.74 8.88
N ALA A 67 -6.46 7.97 9.63
CA ALA A 67 -6.57 8.94 10.74
C ALA A 67 -5.68 8.61 11.96
N VAL A 68 -4.46 8.13 11.73
CA VAL A 68 -3.57 7.62 12.77
C VAL A 68 -3.11 8.78 13.66
N GLY A 69 -3.53 8.76 14.92
CA GLY A 69 -3.10 9.74 15.92
C GLY A 69 -3.95 11.01 16.00
N VAL A 70 -5.07 11.09 15.28
CA VAL A 70 -6.03 12.19 15.46
C VAL A 70 -6.89 11.94 16.70
N ASP A 71 -6.86 12.88 17.65
CA ASP A 71 -7.72 12.84 18.83
C ASP A 71 -9.15 13.24 18.46
N GLN A 72 -10.05 12.26 18.43
CA GLN A 72 -11.47 12.49 18.17
C GLN A 72 -12.10 13.47 19.16
N GLN A 73 -11.61 13.54 20.40
CA GLN A 73 -12.15 14.47 21.38
C GLN A 73 -11.84 15.92 21.00
N HIS A 74 -10.63 16.19 20.52
CA HIS A 74 -10.30 17.53 20.01
C HIS A 74 -11.15 17.91 18.80
N LEU A 75 -11.45 16.98 17.89
CA LEU A 75 -12.35 17.24 16.76
C LEU A 75 -13.77 17.56 17.24
N ARG A 76 -14.28 16.84 18.25
CA ARG A 76 -15.59 17.11 18.85
C ARG A 76 -15.65 18.47 19.52
N ASP A 77 -14.60 18.86 20.23
CA ASP A 77 -14.50 20.14 20.91
C ASP A 77 -14.50 21.29 19.87
N LEU A 78 -13.68 21.17 18.81
CA LEU A 78 -13.64 22.14 17.71
C LEU A 78 -14.96 22.22 16.95
N ALA A 79 -15.57 21.08 16.61
CA ALA A 79 -16.87 21.06 15.92
C ALA A 79 -17.98 21.68 16.79
N SER A 80 -17.93 21.47 18.12
CA SER A 80 -18.89 22.09 19.05
C SER A 80 -18.65 23.59 19.21
N GLN A 81 -17.42 24.06 19.06
CA GLN A 81 -17.09 25.48 19.17
C GLN A 81 -17.41 26.27 17.90
N TYR A 82 -16.99 25.76 16.74
CA TYR A 82 -17.02 26.51 15.48
C TYR A 82 -18.16 26.11 14.53
N LEU A 83 -18.77 24.95 14.74
CA LEU A 83 -19.81 24.38 13.86
C LEU A 83 -21.06 24.00 14.68
N TYR A 84 -21.39 24.79 15.71
CA TYR A 84 -22.45 24.47 16.67
C TYR A 84 -23.86 24.39 16.04
N ASP A 85 -24.06 25.08 14.94
CA ASP A 85 -25.31 25.20 14.17
C ASP A 85 -25.30 24.39 12.86
N ASP A 86 -24.21 23.68 12.54
CA ASP A 86 -24.16 22.81 11.34
C ASP A 86 -25.05 21.56 11.57
N PRO A 87 -26.07 21.32 10.72
CA PRO A 87 -26.95 20.15 10.85
C PRO A 87 -26.20 18.80 10.71
N TYR A 88 -25.03 18.82 10.10
CA TYR A 88 -24.14 17.68 9.86
C TYR A 88 -22.91 17.71 10.78
N ARG A 89 -22.94 18.43 11.91
CA ARG A 89 -21.83 18.53 12.88
C ARG A 89 -21.15 17.20 13.23
N ALA A 90 -21.91 16.10 13.27
CA ALA A 90 -21.38 14.77 13.57
C ALA A 90 -20.39 14.26 12.51
N SER A 91 -20.53 14.64 11.24
CA SER A 91 -19.64 14.20 10.15
C SER A 91 -18.22 14.75 10.33
N TRP A 92 -18.10 15.96 10.89
CA TRP A 92 -16.82 16.61 11.19
C TRP A 92 -16.01 15.95 12.31
N GLN A 93 -16.61 15.03 13.06
CA GLN A 93 -16.00 14.39 14.23
C GLN A 93 -15.30 13.08 13.87
N ASP A 94 -15.53 12.55 12.67
CA ASP A 94 -14.90 11.33 12.20
C ASP A 94 -13.63 11.66 11.38
N PRO A 95 -12.43 11.42 11.93
CA PRO A 95 -11.20 11.74 11.23
C PRO A 95 -10.93 10.82 10.03
N LYS A 96 -11.69 9.73 9.87
CA LYS A 96 -11.55 8.80 8.75
C LYS A 96 -12.32 9.24 7.51
N ARG A 97 -13.21 10.22 7.63
CA ARG A 97 -13.96 10.75 6.50
C ARG A 97 -13.05 11.54 5.57
N SER A 98 -13.17 11.22 4.28
CA SER A 98 -12.51 11.93 3.22
C SER A 98 -13.33 13.16 2.78
N PHE A 99 -12.69 14.02 2.01
CA PHE A 99 -13.37 15.13 1.34
C PHE A 99 -14.39 14.64 0.32
N PHE A 100 -14.14 13.48 -0.31
CA PHE A 100 -15.10 12.83 -1.19
C PHE A 100 -16.35 12.37 -0.44
N ASP A 101 -16.21 11.79 0.75
CA ASP A 101 -17.36 11.36 1.58
C ASP A 101 -18.24 12.55 1.99
N GLU A 102 -17.60 13.68 2.35
CA GLU A 102 -18.33 14.93 2.64
C GLU A 102 -19.04 15.48 1.39
N ALA A 103 -18.39 15.42 0.23
CA ALA A 103 -18.99 15.86 -1.02
C ALA A 103 -20.22 14.99 -1.38
N LYS A 104 -20.09 13.66 -1.28
CA LYS A 104 -21.18 12.69 -1.52
C LYS A 104 -22.37 12.94 -0.60
N MET A 105 -22.11 13.38 0.62
CA MET A 105 -23.15 13.69 1.61
C MET A 105 -23.82 15.06 1.38
N ARG A 106 -23.07 16.07 0.96
CA ARG A 106 -23.54 17.47 0.88
C ARG A 106 -24.10 17.85 -0.49
N PHE A 107 -23.66 17.20 -1.56
CA PHE A 107 -24.07 17.51 -2.93
C PHE A 107 -24.93 16.39 -3.52
N THR A 108 -25.86 16.77 -4.38
CA THR A 108 -26.65 15.84 -5.21
C THR A 108 -25.99 15.71 -6.59
N GLY A 109 -26.07 14.53 -7.22
CA GLY A 109 -25.57 14.31 -8.58
C GLY A 109 -24.22 13.59 -8.68
N LEU A 110 -24.01 12.53 -7.90
CA LEU A 110 -22.87 11.63 -8.09
C LEU A 110 -22.94 10.97 -9.48
N ILE A 111 -21.90 11.16 -10.30
CA ILE A 111 -21.76 10.51 -11.60
C ILE A 111 -20.73 9.39 -11.46
N ALA A 112 -21.16 8.14 -11.60
CA ALA A 112 -20.26 6.99 -11.61
C ALA A 112 -19.68 6.80 -13.02
N LEU A 113 -18.35 6.72 -13.12
CA LEU A 113 -17.66 6.33 -14.35
C LEU A 113 -17.49 4.81 -14.36
N THR A 114 -18.15 4.14 -15.30
CA THR A 114 -18.19 2.66 -15.36
C THR A 114 -17.17 2.07 -16.33
N GLU A 115 -16.67 2.84 -17.30
CA GLU A 115 -15.67 2.37 -18.26
C GLU A 115 -14.30 2.17 -17.59
N HIS A 116 -13.80 0.93 -17.57
CA HIS A 116 -12.51 0.57 -17.00
C HIS A 116 -11.48 0.24 -18.07
N ARG A 117 -10.49 1.12 -18.25
CA ARG A 117 -9.53 1.05 -19.35
C ARG A 117 -8.19 0.40 -19.00
N ARG A 118 -7.97 0.05 -17.73
CA ARG A 118 -6.65 -0.36 -17.22
C ARG A 118 -6.43 -1.87 -17.26
N CYS A 119 -7.23 -2.63 -16.53
CA CYS A 119 -7.01 -4.05 -16.32
C CYS A 119 -7.74 -4.88 -17.37
N VAL A 120 -7.20 -6.05 -17.67
CA VAL A 120 -7.94 -7.11 -18.37
C VAL A 120 -9.16 -7.56 -17.54
N PRO A 121 -10.21 -8.10 -18.19
CA PRO A 121 -11.47 -8.45 -17.54
C PRO A 121 -11.33 -9.33 -16.31
N GLU A 122 -10.46 -10.34 -16.39
CA GLU A 122 -10.21 -11.31 -15.34
C GLU A 122 -9.73 -10.63 -14.04
N ILE A 123 -8.90 -9.60 -14.15
CA ILE A 123 -8.34 -8.89 -13.01
C ILE A 123 -9.38 -7.95 -12.39
N ILE A 124 -10.03 -7.09 -13.20
CA ILE A 124 -10.97 -6.11 -12.66
C ILE A 124 -12.25 -6.74 -12.10
N ASN A 125 -12.65 -7.91 -12.60
CA ASN A 125 -13.86 -8.59 -12.13
C ASN A 125 -13.76 -9.02 -10.66
N PHE A 126 -12.55 -9.24 -10.14
CA PHE A 126 -12.38 -9.41 -8.69
C PHE A 126 -12.81 -8.16 -7.92
N SER A 127 -12.29 -6.99 -8.32
CA SER A 127 -12.66 -5.69 -7.75
C SER A 127 -14.16 -5.40 -7.86
N ASN A 128 -14.78 -5.72 -9.00
CA ASN A 128 -16.24 -5.61 -9.17
C ASN A 128 -16.98 -6.39 -8.09
N ARG A 129 -16.65 -7.68 -7.93
CA ARG A 129 -17.29 -8.58 -6.97
C ARG A 129 -17.22 -8.06 -5.53
N ILE A 130 -16.04 -7.57 -5.11
CA ILE A 130 -15.81 -7.24 -3.70
C ILE A 130 -16.14 -5.79 -3.31
N ALA A 131 -16.11 -4.86 -4.26
CA ALA A 131 -16.13 -3.42 -3.96
C ALA A 131 -17.26 -2.64 -4.63
N TYR A 132 -17.60 -2.95 -5.89
CA TYR A 132 -18.50 -2.11 -6.69
C TYR A 132 -19.90 -2.72 -6.87
N GLU A 133 -20.01 -4.03 -7.13
CA GLU A 133 -21.30 -4.71 -7.30
C GLU A 133 -22.22 -4.61 -6.06
N PRO A 134 -21.70 -4.64 -4.81
CA PRO A 134 -22.53 -4.38 -3.63
C PRO A 134 -23.18 -2.99 -3.62
N GLU A 135 -22.63 -2.01 -4.35
CA GLU A 135 -23.23 -0.68 -4.55
C GLU A 135 -24.03 -0.56 -5.84
N ASN A 136 -24.31 -1.69 -6.51
CA ASN A 136 -24.98 -1.75 -7.80
C ASN A 136 -24.23 -0.96 -8.90
N ILE A 137 -22.89 -0.91 -8.78
CA ILE A 137 -21.98 -0.35 -9.77
C ILE A 137 -21.18 -1.51 -10.37
N ARG A 138 -20.97 -1.48 -11.70
CA ARG A 138 -20.12 -2.45 -12.37
C ARG A 138 -19.14 -1.74 -13.28
N LEU A 139 -17.86 -1.97 -13.05
CA LEU A 139 -16.80 -1.51 -13.92
C LEU A 139 -16.70 -2.41 -15.14
N ILE A 140 -16.89 -1.82 -16.32
CA ILE A 140 -16.89 -2.52 -17.60
C ILE A 140 -15.47 -2.47 -18.16
N PRO A 141 -14.74 -3.59 -18.28
CA PRO A 141 -13.43 -3.60 -18.90
C PRO A 141 -13.55 -3.30 -20.40
N VAL A 142 -12.86 -2.25 -20.82
CA VAL A 142 -12.85 -1.77 -22.22
C VAL A 142 -11.47 -1.89 -22.87
N ARG A 143 -10.51 -2.50 -22.16
CA ARG A 143 -9.17 -2.76 -22.67
C ARG A 143 -9.21 -3.84 -23.76
N GLN A 144 -8.54 -3.58 -24.88
CA GLN A 144 -8.29 -4.57 -25.93
C GLN A 144 -7.12 -5.47 -25.56
N TYR A 145 -7.19 -6.74 -25.95
CA TYR A 145 -6.11 -7.72 -25.78
C TYR A 145 -6.16 -8.78 -26.88
N GLY A 146 -5.00 -9.34 -27.21
CA GLY A 146 -4.84 -10.42 -28.19
C GLY A 146 -4.80 -11.82 -27.57
N ALA A 147 -4.74 -12.85 -28.42
CA ALA A 147 -4.64 -14.26 -28.05
C ALA A 147 -3.30 -14.61 -27.37
N ASP A 148 -2.21 -13.94 -27.71
CA ASP A 148 -0.88 -14.19 -27.14
C ASP A 148 -0.65 -13.43 -25.83
N ARG A 149 -1.72 -12.89 -25.23
CA ARG A 149 -1.62 -12.18 -23.96
C ARG A 149 -1.10 -13.10 -22.87
N LEU A 150 -0.39 -12.52 -21.90
CA LEU A 150 -0.04 -13.21 -20.67
C LEU A 150 -1.31 -13.76 -20.00
N GLU A 151 -1.19 -14.94 -19.41
CA GLU A 151 -2.24 -15.49 -18.55
C GLU A 151 -2.56 -14.48 -17.43
N PRO A 152 -3.81 -13.97 -17.32
CA PRO A 152 -4.10 -12.82 -16.47
C PRO A 152 -3.87 -13.02 -14.97
N ILE A 153 -4.11 -14.22 -14.46
CA ILE A 153 -4.05 -14.50 -13.01
C ILE A 153 -3.26 -15.77 -12.77
N LYS A 154 -2.23 -15.69 -11.93
CA LYS A 154 -1.36 -16.82 -11.59
C LYS A 154 -1.22 -17.00 -10.07
N PRO A 155 -1.99 -17.93 -9.47
CA PRO A 155 -1.83 -18.26 -8.06
C PRO A 155 -0.64 -19.21 -7.83
N VAL A 156 0.18 -18.91 -6.82
CA VAL A 156 1.35 -19.69 -6.42
C VAL A 156 1.25 -20.02 -4.93
N PHE A 157 1.02 -21.30 -4.65
CA PHE A 157 1.00 -21.80 -3.27
C PHE A 157 2.41 -22.13 -2.78
N VAL A 158 2.82 -21.51 -1.68
CA VAL A 158 4.12 -21.71 -1.03
C VAL A 158 3.93 -22.59 0.20
N GLU A 159 4.13 -23.91 0.03
CA GLU A 159 3.86 -24.91 1.07
C GLU A 159 4.73 -24.75 2.33
N THR A 160 5.95 -24.24 2.18
CA THR A 160 6.91 -24.05 3.29
C THR A 160 6.73 -22.72 4.02
N GLY A 161 5.70 -21.93 3.68
CA GLY A 161 5.50 -20.59 4.20
C GLY A 161 5.27 -20.52 5.71
N TYR A 162 5.86 -19.50 6.35
CA TYR A 162 5.67 -19.19 7.76
C TYR A 162 5.86 -17.69 7.98
N VAL A 163 5.27 -17.12 9.04
CA VAL A 163 5.37 -15.69 9.33
C VAL A 163 6.37 -15.43 10.47
N ARG A 164 7.30 -14.50 10.26
CA ARG A 164 8.19 -13.95 11.30
C ARG A 164 7.74 -12.56 11.70
N GLY A 165 7.87 -12.26 12.99
CA GLY A 165 7.65 -10.92 13.54
C GLY A 165 6.20 -10.65 13.93
N THR A 166 6.01 -9.91 15.03
CA THR A 166 4.66 -9.58 15.55
C THR A 166 4.12 -8.25 15.01
N THR A 167 4.98 -7.23 14.90
CA THR A 167 4.63 -5.88 14.44
C THR A 167 5.22 -5.52 13.07
N GLY A 168 5.98 -6.44 12.47
CA GLY A 168 6.51 -6.33 11.11
C GLY A 168 6.56 -7.73 10.51
N LYS A 169 5.38 -8.20 10.10
CA LYS A 169 5.20 -9.56 9.60
C LYS A 169 5.91 -9.70 8.26
N VAL A 170 6.72 -10.73 8.14
CA VAL A 170 7.42 -11.12 6.91
C VAL A 170 7.22 -12.62 6.75
N ASN A 171 6.92 -13.07 5.54
CA ASN A 171 6.92 -14.46 5.15
C ASN A 171 8.11 -14.71 4.22
N PRO A 172 9.25 -15.19 4.75
CA PRO A 172 10.47 -15.33 3.94
C PRO A 172 10.32 -16.31 2.76
N PRO A 173 9.70 -17.50 2.91
CA PRO A 173 9.45 -18.37 1.76
C PRO A 173 8.63 -17.72 0.64
N GLU A 174 7.57 -16.95 0.97
CA GLU A 174 6.85 -16.18 -0.07
C GLU A 174 7.75 -15.14 -0.74
N ALA A 175 8.58 -14.45 0.05
CA ALA A 175 9.47 -13.43 -0.50
C ALA A 175 10.52 -14.02 -1.45
N GLU A 176 11.10 -15.16 -1.09
CA GLU A 176 12.05 -15.91 -1.91
C GLU A 176 11.39 -16.37 -3.22
N ALA A 177 10.20 -16.97 -3.15
CA ALA A 177 9.45 -17.39 -4.33
C ALA A 177 9.08 -16.23 -5.26
N ILE A 178 8.72 -15.07 -4.71
CA ILE A 178 8.46 -13.85 -5.50
C ILE A 178 9.72 -13.37 -6.21
N VAL A 179 10.86 -13.34 -5.51
CA VAL A 179 12.13 -12.91 -6.10
C VAL A 179 12.54 -13.83 -7.24
N GLU A 180 12.48 -15.14 -7.01
CA GLU A 180 12.78 -16.15 -8.04
C GLU A 180 11.87 -15.98 -9.26
N GLN A 181 10.57 -15.81 -9.05
CA GLN A 181 9.62 -15.63 -10.16
C GLN A 181 9.85 -14.32 -10.92
N ILE A 182 10.17 -13.22 -10.23
CA ILE A 182 10.49 -11.94 -10.88
C ILE A 182 11.76 -12.08 -11.75
N VAL A 183 12.80 -12.74 -11.24
CA VAL A 183 14.03 -13.00 -12.00
C VAL A 183 13.73 -13.87 -13.21
N ALA A 184 12.91 -14.91 -13.07
CA ALA A 184 12.49 -15.76 -14.18
C ALA A 184 11.69 -14.97 -15.24
N CYS A 185 10.71 -14.16 -14.82
CA CYS A 185 9.97 -13.27 -15.73
C CYS A 185 10.90 -12.23 -16.37
N ALA A 186 11.96 -11.79 -15.68
CA ALA A 186 12.91 -10.85 -16.25
C ALA A 186 13.75 -11.47 -17.39
N GLN A 187 13.90 -12.79 -17.42
CA GLN A 187 14.66 -13.52 -18.44
C GLN A 187 13.79 -14.08 -19.57
N ASP A 188 12.47 -14.01 -19.43
CA ASP A 188 11.51 -14.52 -20.40
C ASP A 188 11.09 -13.42 -21.39
N SER A 189 11.29 -13.67 -22.68
CA SER A 189 11.01 -12.74 -23.78
C SER A 189 9.55 -12.28 -23.84
N ARG A 190 8.60 -13.04 -23.28
CA ARG A 190 7.18 -12.63 -23.21
C ARG A 190 6.97 -11.41 -22.31
N TYR A 191 7.94 -11.07 -21.48
CA TYR A 191 7.90 -9.94 -20.55
C TYR A 191 8.75 -8.76 -20.99
N ASP A 192 9.29 -8.80 -22.22
CA ASP A 192 10.13 -7.73 -22.74
C ASP A 192 9.35 -6.42 -22.84
N GLY A 193 9.94 -5.34 -22.30
CA GLY A 193 9.31 -4.02 -22.24
C GLY A 193 8.18 -3.86 -21.23
N LEU A 194 7.83 -4.90 -20.46
CA LEU A 194 6.77 -4.84 -19.45
C LEU A 194 7.29 -4.35 -18.10
N THR A 195 6.46 -3.54 -17.44
CA THR A 195 6.75 -2.96 -16.12
C THR A 195 6.28 -3.85 -14.97
N PHE A 196 7.04 -3.89 -13.87
CA PHE A 196 6.81 -4.79 -12.74
C PHE A 196 6.49 -4.06 -11.43
N GLY A 197 5.62 -4.63 -10.60
CA GLY A 197 5.32 -4.12 -9.26
C GLY A 197 5.10 -5.21 -8.24
N VAL A 198 5.56 -4.99 -7.01
CA VAL A 198 5.38 -5.91 -5.89
C VAL A 198 4.55 -5.24 -4.80
N ILE A 199 3.43 -5.85 -4.43
CA ILE A 199 2.58 -5.38 -3.33
C ILE A 199 2.55 -6.43 -2.22
N SER A 200 2.84 -5.99 -1.00
CA SER A 200 2.50 -6.75 0.21
C SER A 200 1.07 -6.42 0.66
N LEU A 201 0.25 -7.46 0.81
CA LEU A 201 -1.13 -7.33 1.32
C LEU A 201 -1.18 -7.14 2.85
N GLN A 202 -0.03 -7.22 3.54
CA GLN A 202 0.08 -7.01 4.99
C GLN A 202 1.22 -6.06 5.38
N GLY A 203 1.06 -4.77 5.04
CA GLY A 203 1.99 -3.71 5.43
C GLY A 203 3.32 -3.75 4.66
N THR A 204 4.19 -2.78 4.90
CA THR A 204 5.37 -2.53 4.05
C THR A 204 6.58 -3.43 4.35
N HIS A 205 6.63 -4.11 5.50
CA HIS A 205 7.80 -4.89 5.91
C HIS A 205 8.14 -6.03 4.96
N GLN A 206 7.14 -6.79 4.48
CA GLN A 206 7.34 -7.84 3.50
C GLN A 206 7.86 -7.25 2.18
N ALA A 207 7.28 -6.16 1.71
CA ALA A 207 7.68 -5.52 0.45
C ALA A 207 9.13 -5.00 0.52
N ASN A 208 9.52 -4.38 1.64
CA ASN A 208 10.90 -3.95 1.87
C ASN A 208 11.87 -5.14 1.93
N HIS A 209 11.42 -6.27 2.49
CA HIS A 209 12.21 -7.50 2.53
C HIS A 209 12.43 -8.06 1.12
N ILE A 210 11.37 -8.11 0.29
CA ILE A 210 11.44 -8.53 -1.11
C ILE A 210 12.34 -7.59 -1.91
N GLN A 211 12.19 -6.27 -1.75
CA GLN A 211 13.03 -5.28 -2.42
C GLN A 211 14.52 -5.52 -2.15
N ARG A 212 14.89 -5.73 -0.88
CA ARG A 212 16.29 -6.02 -0.52
C ARG A 212 16.81 -7.27 -1.22
N LEU A 213 16.03 -8.35 -1.26
CA LEU A 213 16.42 -9.59 -1.95
C LEU A 213 16.55 -9.40 -3.47
N LEU A 214 15.66 -8.60 -4.08
CA LEU A 214 15.74 -8.27 -5.49
C LEU A 214 16.97 -7.42 -5.83
N LEU A 215 17.34 -6.45 -4.99
CA LEU A 215 18.56 -5.65 -5.17
C LEU A 215 19.85 -6.49 -5.08
N GLU A 216 19.80 -7.65 -4.43
CA GLU A 216 20.93 -8.60 -4.36
C GLU A 216 21.03 -9.49 -5.61
N GLN A 217 19.95 -9.66 -6.39
CA GLN A 217 19.87 -10.63 -7.49
C GLN A 217 19.61 -10.03 -8.88
N LEU A 218 19.01 -8.85 -8.95
CA LEU A 218 18.66 -8.17 -10.19
C LEU A 218 19.67 -7.06 -10.50
N ASP A 219 20.09 -6.95 -11.76
CA ASP A 219 20.93 -5.84 -12.23
C ASP A 219 20.17 -4.50 -12.04
N PRO A 220 20.79 -3.44 -11.48
CA PRO A 220 20.20 -2.11 -11.43
C PRO A 220 19.61 -1.61 -12.76
N ALA A 221 20.20 -2.00 -13.89
CA ALA A 221 19.71 -1.62 -15.21
C ALA A 221 18.40 -2.35 -15.57
N GLU A 222 18.21 -3.61 -15.15
CA GLU A 222 16.92 -4.29 -15.28
C GLU A 222 15.88 -3.66 -14.35
N TRP A 223 16.27 -3.29 -13.13
CA TRP A 223 15.36 -2.64 -12.17
C TRP A 223 14.73 -1.38 -12.78
N GLU A 224 15.57 -0.53 -13.39
CA GLU A 224 15.14 0.71 -14.04
C GLU A 224 14.33 0.44 -15.31
N ARG A 225 14.77 -0.50 -16.17
CA ARG A 225 14.04 -0.89 -17.39
C ARG A 225 12.61 -1.34 -17.11
N ARG A 226 12.39 -2.05 -16.00
CA ARG A 226 11.07 -2.57 -15.60
C ARG A 226 10.25 -1.58 -14.78
N ASP A 227 10.75 -0.38 -14.49
CA ASP A 227 10.17 0.56 -13.52
C ASP A 227 9.75 -0.18 -12.22
N LEU A 228 10.62 -1.08 -11.74
CA LEU A 228 10.29 -2.02 -10.68
C LEU A 228 10.09 -1.28 -9.37
N ARG A 229 8.96 -1.56 -8.70
CA ARG A 229 8.62 -0.97 -7.41
C ARG A 229 8.17 -2.03 -6.42
N CYS A 230 8.47 -1.85 -5.14
CA CYS A 230 7.95 -2.67 -4.05
C CYS A 230 7.31 -1.77 -2.99
N GLY A 231 6.15 -2.15 -2.47
CA GLY A 231 5.44 -1.38 -1.45
C GLY A 231 4.20 -2.11 -0.92
N ASP A 232 3.37 -1.40 -0.17
CA ASP A 232 2.01 -1.86 0.12
C ASP A 232 0.99 -1.27 -0.89
N SER A 233 -0.30 -1.58 -0.71
CA SER A 233 -1.34 -1.06 -1.63
C SER A 233 -1.39 0.47 -1.67
N ALA A 234 -1.08 1.17 -0.57
CA ALA A 234 -1.13 2.63 -0.53
C ALA A 234 0.02 3.25 -1.34
N ASP A 235 1.20 2.63 -1.31
CA ASP A 235 2.36 3.07 -2.10
C ASP A 235 2.08 3.06 -3.61
N PHE A 236 1.22 2.14 -4.07
CA PHE A 236 0.85 2.01 -5.47
C PHE A 236 -0.38 2.82 -5.88
N GLN A 237 -0.92 3.67 -5.01
CA GLN A 237 -2.04 4.51 -5.40
C GLN A 237 -1.65 5.50 -6.50
N GLY A 238 -2.52 5.64 -7.51
CA GLY A 238 -2.22 6.40 -8.73
C GLY A 238 -1.15 5.79 -9.64
N SER A 239 -0.58 4.63 -9.26
CA SER A 239 0.42 3.89 -10.06
C SER A 239 -0.19 2.61 -10.61
N GLU A 240 0.40 2.08 -11.67
CA GLU A 240 -0.01 0.83 -12.34
C GLU A 240 1.21 0.15 -12.97
N ARG A 241 1.13 -1.16 -13.18
CA ARG A 241 2.18 -1.95 -13.83
C ARG A 241 1.56 -2.98 -14.75
N ASP A 242 2.33 -3.41 -15.74
CA ASP A 242 1.90 -4.46 -16.67
C ASP A 242 1.75 -5.79 -15.92
N VAL A 243 2.71 -6.08 -15.04
CA VAL A 243 2.71 -7.27 -14.19
C VAL A 243 2.84 -6.91 -12.71
N MET A 244 1.92 -7.42 -11.88
CA MET A 244 1.98 -7.26 -10.43
C MET A 244 2.20 -8.59 -9.72
N PHE A 245 3.00 -8.57 -8.65
CA PHE A 245 3.29 -9.69 -7.77
C PHE A 245 2.76 -9.36 -6.36
N LEU A 246 1.74 -10.09 -5.93
CA LEU A 246 1.09 -9.89 -4.64
C LEU A 246 1.58 -10.93 -3.63
N SER A 247 1.99 -10.48 -2.43
CA SER A 247 2.34 -11.37 -1.30
C SER A 247 1.24 -11.32 -0.25
N MET A 248 0.68 -12.47 0.12
CA MET A 248 -0.39 -12.58 1.11
C MET A 248 0.10 -12.48 2.56
N VAL A 249 1.33 -12.92 2.85
CA VAL A 249 2.00 -12.83 4.16
C VAL A 249 1.23 -13.55 5.29
N THR A 250 0.32 -14.45 4.93
CA THR A 250 -0.45 -15.26 5.89
C THR A 250 -0.03 -16.70 5.71
N ALA A 251 0.29 -17.37 6.83
CA ALA A 251 0.60 -18.79 6.88
C ALA A 251 -0.14 -19.47 8.03
N VAL A 252 -0.32 -20.79 7.94
CA VAL A 252 -0.87 -21.61 9.03
C VAL A 252 0.22 -21.85 10.07
N GLU A 253 -0.01 -21.43 11.31
CA GLU A 253 0.89 -21.71 12.44
C GLU A 253 0.21 -22.66 13.44
N PRO A 254 0.91 -23.72 13.91
CA PRO A 254 0.33 -24.65 14.88
C PRO A 254 -0.20 -23.94 16.13
N GLY A 255 -1.48 -24.14 16.44
CA GLY A 255 -2.13 -23.56 17.61
C GLY A 255 -2.56 -22.08 17.47
N THR A 256 -2.31 -21.44 16.33
CA THR A 256 -2.73 -20.05 16.07
C THR A 256 -3.93 -20.03 15.13
N ARG A 257 -5.02 -19.36 15.55
CA ARG A 257 -6.15 -19.07 14.65
C ARG A 257 -5.83 -17.84 13.79
N ILE A 258 -6.05 -17.96 12.49
CA ILE A 258 -5.98 -16.84 11.56
C ILE A 258 -7.20 -15.94 11.83
N GLY A 259 -6.96 -14.67 12.18
CA GLY A 259 -8.05 -13.70 12.37
C GLY A 259 -8.72 -13.34 11.06
N VAL A 260 -10.02 -13.05 11.08
CA VAL A 260 -10.84 -12.76 9.89
C VAL A 260 -10.54 -11.36 9.31
N ALA A 261 -10.39 -11.26 7.99
CA ALA A 261 -10.12 -10.03 7.26
C ALA A 261 -11.33 -9.58 6.42
N THR A 262 -12.37 -9.07 7.09
CA THR A 262 -13.64 -8.62 6.47
C THR A 262 -13.88 -7.11 6.55
N SER A 263 -13.02 -6.35 7.22
CA SER A 263 -13.25 -4.91 7.38
C SER A 263 -13.03 -4.15 6.06
N GLU A 264 -13.69 -3.00 5.94
CA GLU A 264 -13.58 -2.11 4.78
C GLU A 264 -12.13 -1.73 4.43
N MET A 265 -11.29 -1.54 5.44
CA MET A 265 -9.85 -1.29 5.26
C MET A 265 -9.16 -2.42 4.46
N TYR A 266 -9.52 -3.68 4.72
CA TYR A 266 -8.99 -4.80 3.94
C TYR A 266 -9.57 -4.80 2.53
N MET A 267 -10.87 -4.49 2.37
CA MET A 267 -11.51 -4.43 1.05
C MET A 267 -10.82 -3.39 0.17
N GLN A 268 -10.63 -2.17 0.69
CA GLN A 268 -9.90 -1.09 -0.01
C GLN A 268 -8.48 -1.52 -0.38
N ARG A 269 -7.76 -2.18 0.55
CA ARG A 269 -6.40 -2.66 0.29
C ARG A 269 -6.35 -3.69 -0.84
N TYR A 270 -7.27 -4.64 -0.86
CA TYR A 270 -7.32 -5.71 -1.85
C TYR A 270 -7.82 -5.20 -3.20
N ASN A 271 -8.84 -4.34 -3.20
CA ASN A 271 -9.34 -3.66 -4.40
C ASN A 271 -8.21 -2.85 -5.07
N VAL A 272 -7.49 -2.06 -4.28
CA VAL A 272 -6.33 -1.31 -4.78
C VAL A 272 -5.26 -2.26 -5.29
N ALA A 273 -4.86 -3.29 -4.55
CA ALA A 273 -3.78 -4.19 -4.95
C ALA A 273 -4.07 -4.92 -6.27
N ALA A 274 -5.27 -5.49 -6.41
CA ALA A 274 -5.65 -6.24 -7.62
C ALA A 274 -5.73 -5.33 -8.84
N SER A 275 -6.32 -4.13 -8.70
CA SER A 275 -6.52 -3.18 -9.81
C SER A 275 -5.27 -2.41 -10.26
N ARG A 276 -4.08 -2.75 -9.75
CA ARG A 276 -2.79 -2.19 -10.26
C ARG A 276 -2.21 -2.98 -11.42
N ALA A 277 -2.64 -4.22 -11.60
CA ALA A 277 -2.18 -5.08 -12.68
C ALA A 277 -2.96 -4.80 -13.96
N LYS A 278 -2.24 -4.44 -15.03
CA LYS A 278 -2.85 -4.25 -16.34
C LYS A 278 -3.09 -5.58 -17.04
N ASP A 279 -2.04 -6.39 -17.17
CA ASP A 279 -2.02 -7.58 -18.02
C ASP A 279 -1.94 -8.87 -17.20
N GLN A 280 -1.17 -8.89 -16.09
CA GLN A 280 -1.00 -10.09 -15.27
C GLN A 280 -0.86 -9.78 -13.78
N MET A 281 -1.53 -10.59 -12.96
CA MET A 281 -1.46 -10.59 -11.50
C MET A 281 -1.00 -11.95 -10.99
N TRP A 282 0.17 -12.00 -10.37
CA TRP A 282 0.64 -13.13 -9.59
C TRP A 282 0.22 -12.98 -8.12
N ILE A 283 -0.27 -14.06 -7.51
CA ILE A 283 -0.62 -14.08 -6.07
C ILE A 283 0.12 -15.21 -5.36
N PHE A 284 1.01 -14.85 -4.44
CA PHE A 284 1.77 -15.78 -3.60
C PHE A 284 1.11 -15.90 -2.24
N HIS A 285 0.87 -17.13 -1.82
CA HIS A 285 0.15 -17.42 -0.59
C HIS A 285 0.64 -18.70 0.08
N SER A 286 0.59 -18.72 1.42
CA SER A 286 0.99 -19.88 2.24
C SER A 286 -0.18 -20.48 3.03
N VAL A 287 -1.41 -20.14 2.62
CA VAL A 287 -2.67 -20.68 3.16
C VAL A 287 -3.55 -21.16 2.02
N ARG A 288 -4.31 -22.23 2.24
CA ARG A 288 -5.33 -22.70 1.29
C ARG A 288 -6.67 -22.03 1.60
N PRO A 289 -7.60 -21.95 0.62
CA PRO A 289 -8.97 -21.50 0.91
C PRO A 289 -9.63 -22.29 2.06
N SER A 290 -9.33 -23.58 2.18
CA SER A 290 -9.80 -24.45 3.27
C SER A 290 -9.29 -24.05 4.65
N ASP A 291 -8.14 -23.38 4.73
CA ASP A 291 -7.56 -22.91 6.01
C ASP A 291 -8.24 -21.61 6.48
N LEU A 292 -8.98 -20.95 5.58
CA LEU A 292 -9.71 -19.71 5.81
C LEU A 292 -11.20 -20.03 5.97
N GLY A 293 -11.58 -20.39 7.19
CA GLY A 293 -12.93 -20.90 7.49
C GLY A 293 -14.10 -19.92 7.30
N ASN A 294 -13.85 -18.65 7.01
CA ASN A 294 -14.89 -17.68 6.70
C ASN A 294 -14.85 -17.31 5.20
N PRO A 295 -15.88 -17.62 4.41
CA PRO A 295 -15.97 -17.26 2.99
C PRO A 295 -15.93 -15.75 2.73
N GLU A 296 -16.36 -14.93 3.70
CA GLU A 296 -16.33 -13.47 3.61
C GLU A 296 -14.92 -12.89 3.83
N ASP A 297 -13.95 -13.71 4.28
CA ASP A 297 -12.57 -13.27 4.40
C ASP A 297 -11.99 -12.90 3.03
N LEU A 298 -11.43 -11.70 2.88
CA LEU A 298 -10.93 -11.24 1.58
C LEU A 298 -9.78 -12.07 1.02
N ARG A 299 -9.01 -12.76 1.89
CA ARG A 299 -8.03 -13.74 1.41
C ARG A 299 -8.71 -14.96 0.81
N HIS A 300 -9.80 -15.42 1.44
CA HIS A 300 -10.59 -16.52 0.92
C HIS A 300 -11.19 -16.12 -0.43
N GLN A 301 -11.86 -14.96 -0.50
CA GLN A 301 -12.47 -14.46 -1.72
C GLN A 301 -11.45 -14.27 -2.85
N LEU A 302 -10.26 -13.73 -2.57
CA LEU A 302 -9.20 -13.58 -3.56
C LEU A 302 -8.70 -14.94 -4.07
N LEU A 303 -8.42 -15.89 -3.18
CA LEU A 303 -7.92 -17.20 -3.59
C LEU A 303 -8.99 -18.02 -4.34
N ASP A 304 -10.21 -18.06 -3.81
CA ASP A 304 -11.38 -18.68 -4.47
C ASP A 304 -11.56 -18.13 -5.89
N TYR A 305 -11.52 -16.80 -6.02
CA TYR A 305 -11.60 -16.15 -7.32
C TYR A 305 -10.43 -16.52 -8.24
N CYS A 306 -9.18 -16.43 -7.76
CA CYS A 306 -8.00 -16.71 -8.58
C CYS A 306 -7.98 -18.16 -9.06
N TYR A 307 -8.19 -19.12 -8.17
CA TYR A 307 -8.26 -20.54 -8.56
C TYR A 307 -9.49 -20.82 -9.43
N GLY A 308 -10.62 -20.15 -9.20
CA GLY A 308 -11.80 -20.25 -10.05
C GLY A 308 -11.57 -19.72 -11.47
N VAL A 309 -10.76 -18.67 -11.63
CA VAL A 309 -10.36 -18.13 -12.95
C VAL A 309 -9.30 -19.01 -13.60
N SER A 310 -8.27 -19.45 -12.88
CA SER A 310 -7.21 -20.31 -13.45
C SER A 310 -7.69 -21.72 -13.78
N ALA A 311 -8.74 -22.22 -13.09
CA ALA A 311 -9.37 -23.51 -13.40
C ALA A 311 -10.41 -23.41 -14.53
N ARG A 312 -10.86 -22.19 -14.87
CA ARG A 312 -11.59 -21.97 -16.11
C ARG A 312 -10.54 -21.99 -17.21
N PRO A 313 -10.69 -22.84 -18.24
CA PRO A 313 -9.86 -22.68 -19.41
C PRO A 313 -10.05 -21.25 -19.94
N SER A 314 -8.99 -20.65 -20.49
CA SER A 314 -9.01 -19.32 -21.11
C SER A 314 -10.33 -19.16 -21.88
N ALA A 315 -10.94 -17.98 -21.94
CA ALA A 315 -12.21 -17.79 -22.69
C ALA A 315 -12.16 -18.21 -24.18
N LEU A 316 -11.00 -18.67 -24.67
CA LEU A 316 -10.74 -19.26 -25.99
C LEU A 316 -10.50 -20.78 -25.96
N GLU A 317 -10.15 -21.38 -24.83
CA GLU A 317 -10.07 -22.83 -24.65
C GLU A 317 -11.40 -23.33 -24.09
N GLY A 318 -12.17 -24.06 -24.91
CA GLY A 318 -13.47 -24.62 -24.49
C GLY A 318 -14.70 -23.87 -24.99
N VAL A 319 -14.54 -22.84 -25.84
CA VAL A 319 -15.61 -22.53 -26.80
C VAL A 319 -15.60 -23.68 -27.80
N ASP A 320 -16.67 -24.48 -27.85
CA ASP A 320 -16.91 -25.39 -28.98
C ASP A 320 -17.05 -24.52 -30.24
N LEU A 321 -15.93 -24.18 -30.85
CA LEU A 321 -15.89 -23.45 -32.10
C LEU A 321 -16.57 -24.36 -33.14
N PRO A 322 -17.68 -23.92 -33.75
CA PRO A 322 -18.39 -24.73 -34.73
C PRO A 322 -17.43 -25.20 -35.83
N THR A 323 -17.14 -26.50 -35.84
CA THR A 323 -16.35 -27.16 -36.87
C THR A 323 -17.32 -27.79 -37.88
N ASP A 324 -17.00 -27.72 -39.18
CA ASP A 324 -17.90 -28.15 -40.27
C ASP A 324 -19.27 -27.44 -40.29
N VAL A 325 -19.28 -26.10 -40.28
CA VAL A 325 -20.51 -25.29 -40.40
C VAL A 325 -21.06 -25.31 -41.84
N PRO A 326 -22.28 -25.83 -42.08
CA PRO A 326 -22.87 -25.86 -43.41
C PRO A 326 -23.28 -24.45 -43.91
N GLU A 327 -23.13 -24.18 -45.22
CA GLU A 327 -23.46 -22.87 -45.81
C GLU A 327 -24.93 -22.70 -46.24
N ASP A 328 -25.68 -23.80 -46.24
CA ASP A 328 -27.05 -23.91 -46.75
C ASP A 328 -28.10 -24.04 -45.64
N ARG A 329 -27.69 -24.35 -44.41
CA ARG A 329 -28.57 -24.49 -43.25
C ARG A 329 -28.02 -23.73 -42.05
N ARG A 330 -28.90 -22.97 -41.38
CA ARG A 330 -28.54 -22.25 -40.16
C ARG A 330 -28.34 -23.22 -38.99
N VAL A 331 -27.25 -23.06 -38.26
CA VAL A 331 -26.87 -23.82 -37.06
C VAL A 331 -26.57 -22.84 -35.92
N ALA A 332 -26.82 -23.24 -34.68
CA ALA A 332 -26.42 -22.44 -33.53
C ALA A 332 -24.87 -22.37 -33.45
N PRO A 333 -24.30 -21.24 -32.99
CA PRO A 333 -24.95 -20.08 -32.39
C PRO A 333 -25.34 -18.95 -33.37
N PHE A 334 -25.20 -19.11 -34.70
CA PHE A 334 -25.39 -18.00 -35.66
C PHE A 334 -26.85 -17.56 -35.84
N ASP A 335 -27.07 -16.26 -35.98
CA ASP A 335 -28.40 -15.68 -36.18
C ASP A 335 -28.82 -15.67 -37.67
N SER A 336 -27.85 -15.64 -38.58
CA SER A 336 -28.08 -15.66 -40.02
C SER A 336 -27.14 -16.61 -40.80
N LEU A 337 -27.61 -17.06 -41.98
CA LEU A 337 -26.75 -17.77 -42.96
C LEU A 337 -25.61 -16.88 -43.48
N PHE A 338 -25.79 -15.56 -43.41
CA PHE A 338 -24.79 -14.60 -43.85
C PHE A 338 -23.60 -14.58 -42.89
N GLU A 339 -23.83 -14.48 -41.58
CA GLU A 339 -22.80 -14.63 -40.55
C GLU A 339 -22.01 -15.94 -40.71
N GLN A 340 -22.71 -17.05 -40.95
CA GLN A 340 -22.06 -18.36 -41.17
C GLN A 340 -21.11 -18.36 -42.36
N ARG A 341 -21.50 -17.72 -43.47
CA ARG A 341 -20.66 -17.65 -44.67
C ARG A 341 -19.42 -16.80 -44.40
N VAL A 342 -19.57 -15.66 -43.74
CA VAL A 342 -18.44 -14.81 -43.33
C VAL A 342 -17.51 -15.57 -42.37
N TYR A 343 -18.07 -16.26 -41.38
CA TYR A 343 -17.33 -17.13 -40.45
C TYR A 343 -16.52 -18.20 -41.19
N ASN A 344 -17.15 -18.93 -42.12
CA ASN A 344 -16.48 -19.97 -42.90
C ASN A 344 -15.31 -19.43 -43.74
N ARG A 345 -15.42 -18.21 -44.28
CA ARG A 345 -14.31 -17.57 -45.03
C ARG A 345 -13.15 -17.19 -44.13
N LEU A 346 -13.42 -16.72 -42.92
CA LEU A 346 -12.40 -16.39 -41.93
C LEU A 346 -11.69 -17.64 -41.40
N VAL A 347 -12.45 -18.65 -40.99
CA VAL A 347 -11.91 -19.93 -40.49
C VAL A 347 -11.16 -20.67 -41.60
N GLY A 348 -11.70 -20.70 -42.83
CA GLY A 348 -11.03 -21.32 -43.99
C GLY A 348 -9.72 -20.64 -44.38
N ARG A 349 -9.47 -19.43 -43.89
CA ARG A 349 -8.20 -18.69 -44.06
C ARG A 349 -7.28 -18.81 -42.83
N GLY A 350 -7.66 -19.63 -41.85
CA GLY A 350 -6.88 -19.95 -40.66
C GLY A 350 -7.03 -18.97 -39.51
N PHE A 351 -8.06 -18.12 -39.49
CA PHE A 351 -8.30 -17.20 -38.36
C PHE A 351 -9.13 -17.87 -37.25
N THR A 352 -8.83 -17.53 -36.01
CA THR A 352 -9.67 -17.87 -34.85
C THR A 352 -10.83 -16.88 -34.75
N VAL A 353 -12.06 -17.37 -34.84
CA VAL A 353 -13.28 -16.53 -34.84
C VAL A 353 -14.25 -17.03 -33.79
N VAL A 354 -14.75 -16.13 -32.95
CA VAL A 354 -15.77 -16.41 -31.94
C VAL A 354 -17.11 -15.82 -32.41
N PRO A 355 -18.14 -16.63 -32.70
CA PRO A 355 -19.46 -16.13 -33.06
C PRO A 355 -20.28 -15.70 -31.83
N GLN A 356 -21.18 -14.73 -32.02
CA GLN A 356 -22.12 -14.24 -31.00
C GLN A 356 -21.43 -13.90 -29.67
N TYR A 357 -20.43 -13.03 -29.74
CA TYR A 357 -19.61 -12.65 -28.60
C TYR A 357 -20.34 -11.61 -27.73
N GLU A 358 -20.66 -11.97 -26.50
CA GLU A 358 -21.28 -11.04 -25.54
C GLU A 358 -20.27 -10.01 -25.02
N ALA A 359 -20.50 -8.73 -25.32
CA ALA A 359 -19.74 -7.60 -24.82
C ALA A 359 -20.68 -6.48 -24.33
N ILE A 360 -20.52 -6.07 -23.07
CA ILE A 360 -21.20 -4.88 -22.50
C ILE A 360 -22.74 -4.98 -22.58
N GLY A 361 -23.30 -6.19 -22.43
CA GLY A 361 -24.74 -6.42 -22.52
C GLY A 361 -25.30 -6.50 -23.95
N TYR A 362 -24.43 -6.51 -24.96
CA TYR A 362 -24.76 -6.68 -26.38
C TYR A 362 -24.07 -7.93 -26.94
N SER A 363 -24.66 -8.54 -27.99
CA SER A 363 -24.03 -9.64 -28.73
C SER A 363 -23.42 -9.12 -30.02
N ILE A 364 -22.12 -9.36 -30.22
CA ILE A 364 -21.38 -9.05 -31.46
C ILE A 364 -21.41 -10.28 -32.36
N ASP A 365 -21.80 -10.10 -33.62
CA ASP A 365 -21.99 -11.22 -34.57
C ASP A 365 -20.78 -12.13 -34.68
N LEU A 366 -19.60 -11.59 -34.96
CA LEU A 366 -18.34 -12.33 -35.07
C LEU A 366 -17.18 -11.52 -34.48
N VAL A 367 -16.29 -12.17 -33.73
CA VAL A 367 -15.04 -11.56 -33.24
C VAL A 367 -13.86 -12.37 -33.73
N VAL A 368 -13.01 -11.75 -34.54
CA VAL A 368 -11.73 -12.35 -34.97
C VAL A 368 -10.68 -12.06 -33.92
N VAL A 369 -10.04 -13.10 -33.42
CA VAL A 369 -9.00 -12.99 -32.40
C VAL A 369 -7.67 -13.33 -33.03
N GLY A 370 -6.69 -12.44 -32.88
CA GLY A 370 -5.31 -12.63 -33.29
C GLY A 370 -4.34 -12.48 -32.12
N PRO A 371 -3.07 -12.82 -32.33
CA PRO A 371 -2.04 -12.82 -31.27
C PRO A 371 -1.93 -11.48 -30.54
N HIS A 372 -2.06 -10.36 -31.26
CA HIS A 372 -1.87 -9.01 -30.71
C HIS A 372 -3.15 -8.16 -30.63
N GLY A 373 -4.33 -8.72 -30.91
CA GLY A 373 -5.58 -7.97 -30.83
C GLY A 373 -6.83 -8.75 -31.24
N ARG A 374 -7.96 -8.05 -31.28
CA ARG A 374 -9.25 -8.58 -31.74
C ARG A 374 -9.97 -7.57 -32.63
N LEU A 375 -10.76 -8.04 -33.58
CA LEU A 375 -11.61 -7.22 -34.45
C LEU A 375 -13.05 -7.72 -34.38
N ALA A 376 -13.99 -6.83 -34.06
CA ALA A 376 -15.41 -7.14 -34.16
C ALA A 376 -15.85 -7.00 -35.63
N ILE A 377 -16.62 -7.97 -36.11
CA ILE A 377 -17.24 -7.97 -37.43
C ILE A 377 -18.74 -8.01 -37.22
N GLU A 378 -19.43 -7.02 -37.78
CA GLU A 378 -20.90 -6.94 -37.80
C GLU A 378 -21.37 -7.29 -39.21
N CYS A 379 -22.27 -8.27 -39.28
CA CYS A 379 -22.81 -8.83 -40.51
C CYS A 379 -24.18 -8.20 -40.76
N ASP A 380 -24.18 -7.00 -41.36
CA ASP A 380 -25.40 -6.25 -41.62
C ASP A 380 -26.27 -6.94 -42.68
N GLY A 381 -27.33 -7.61 -42.22
CA GLY A 381 -28.38 -8.14 -43.09
C GLY A 381 -29.22 -7.04 -43.71
N ASP A 382 -29.83 -7.31 -44.87
CA ASP A 382 -30.62 -6.33 -45.64
C ASP A 382 -31.99 -5.97 -45.00
N ALA A 383 -32.27 -6.43 -43.77
CA ALA A 383 -33.53 -6.18 -43.07
C ALA A 383 -33.54 -4.80 -42.39
N TRP A 384 -34.08 -3.79 -43.08
CA TRP A 384 -34.29 -2.46 -42.49
C TRP A 384 -35.33 -2.51 -41.36
N HIS A 385 -34.90 -2.21 -40.13
CA HIS A 385 -35.76 -2.31 -38.94
C HIS A 385 -36.31 -0.98 -38.40
N GLY A 386 -36.22 0.11 -39.18
CA GLY A 386 -36.80 1.42 -38.86
C GLY A 386 -35.86 2.38 -38.11
N PRO A 387 -36.26 3.67 -37.96
CA PRO A 387 -35.40 4.73 -37.42
C PRO A 387 -35.07 4.59 -35.92
N ASP A 388 -36.00 4.09 -35.10
CA ASP A 388 -35.78 3.95 -33.65
C ASP A 388 -34.73 2.86 -33.32
N ARG A 389 -34.70 1.78 -34.11
CA ARG A 389 -33.65 0.74 -34.02
C ARG A 389 -32.32 1.24 -34.56
N TYR A 390 -32.31 2.08 -35.59
CA TYR A 390 -31.09 2.70 -36.10
C TYR A 390 -30.44 3.65 -35.07
N GLU A 391 -31.24 4.46 -34.35
CA GLU A 391 -30.71 5.29 -33.26
C GLU A 391 -30.16 4.45 -32.11
N ALA A 392 -30.84 3.37 -31.73
CA ALA A 392 -30.37 2.41 -30.73
C ALA A 392 -29.10 1.68 -31.17
N ASP A 393 -28.99 1.27 -32.45
CA ASP A 393 -27.81 0.61 -33.02
C ASP A 393 -26.62 1.59 -33.13
N MET A 394 -26.86 2.86 -33.49
CA MET A 394 -25.83 3.90 -33.50
C MET A 394 -25.40 4.31 -32.09
N ALA A 395 -26.31 4.30 -31.11
CA ALA A 395 -25.97 4.52 -29.70
C ALA A 395 -25.15 3.34 -29.15
N ARG A 396 -25.59 2.11 -29.40
CA ARG A 396 -24.88 0.86 -29.11
C ARG A 396 -23.46 0.87 -29.70
N GLN A 397 -23.33 1.21 -30.99
CA GLN A 397 -22.03 1.27 -31.66
C GLN A 397 -21.14 2.33 -31.03
N ARG A 398 -21.66 3.54 -30.76
CA ARG A 398 -20.89 4.59 -30.08
C ARG A 398 -20.45 4.18 -28.68
N GLU A 399 -21.27 3.44 -27.94
CA GLU A 399 -20.91 2.90 -26.62
C GLU A 399 -19.81 1.85 -26.74
N LEU A 400 -19.94 0.88 -27.65
CA LEU A 400 -18.93 -0.17 -27.87
C LEU A 400 -17.61 0.42 -28.40
N GLU A 401 -17.65 1.37 -29.32
CA GLU A 401 -16.46 2.08 -29.85
C GLU A 401 -15.77 2.93 -28.79
N ARG A 402 -16.54 3.64 -27.95
CA ARG A 402 -16.00 4.33 -26.76
C ARG A 402 -15.34 3.35 -25.79
N CYS A 403 -15.88 2.15 -25.72
CA CYS A 403 -15.36 1.02 -24.97
C CYS A 403 -14.24 0.26 -25.72
N GLY A 404 -13.59 0.89 -26.70
CA GLY A 404 -12.43 0.33 -27.34
C GLY A 404 -12.74 -0.89 -28.19
N TRP A 405 -13.97 -1.09 -28.68
CA TRP A 405 -14.23 -2.03 -29.76
C TRP A 405 -14.05 -1.33 -31.10
N GLU A 406 -13.44 -2.03 -32.05
CA GLU A 406 -13.37 -1.57 -33.42
C GLU A 406 -14.16 -2.52 -34.30
N PHE A 407 -15.03 -1.95 -35.13
CA PHE A 407 -15.95 -2.71 -35.96
C PHE A 407 -15.54 -2.68 -37.43
N PHE A 408 -15.65 -3.83 -38.07
CA PHE A 408 -15.63 -3.95 -39.52
C PHE A 408 -17.00 -4.44 -39.99
N ARG A 409 -17.74 -3.59 -40.70
CA ARG A 409 -19.09 -3.92 -41.16
C ARG A 409 -19.05 -4.56 -42.53
N ILE A 410 -19.81 -5.63 -42.70
CA ILE A 410 -19.95 -6.34 -43.97
C ILE A 410 -21.42 -6.28 -44.36
N PRO A 411 -21.81 -5.41 -45.31
CA PRO A 411 -23.17 -5.41 -45.84
C PRO A 411 -23.43 -6.70 -46.62
N GLN A 412 -24.56 -7.36 -46.34
CA GLN A 412 -24.95 -8.59 -47.01
C GLN A 412 -25.02 -8.42 -48.54
N SER A 413 -25.64 -7.34 -49.01
CA SER A 413 -25.70 -7.00 -50.43
C SER A 413 -24.32 -6.86 -51.08
N ALA A 414 -23.35 -6.22 -50.42
CA ALA A 414 -22.00 -6.06 -50.94
C ALA A 414 -21.25 -7.41 -51.00
N PHE A 415 -21.41 -8.24 -49.97
CA PHE A 415 -20.82 -9.57 -49.91
C PHE A 415 -21.37 -10.50 -51.01
N VAL A 416 -22.68 -10.40 -51.32
CA VAL A 416 -23.31 -11.20 -52.38
C VAL A 416 -22.88 -10.73 -53.78
N VAL A 417 -22.69 -9.41 -53.97
CA VAL A 417 -22.31 -8.83 -55.28
C VAL A 417 -20.85 -9.05 -55.61
N ASP A 418 -19.94 -8.79 -54.67
CA ASP A 418 -18.49 -8.94 -54.85
C ASP A 418 -17.82 -9.36 -53.53
N GLU A 419 -17.97 -10.65 -53.21
CA GLU A 419 -17.39 -11.28 -52.02
C GLU A 419 -15.87 -11.01 -51.94
N ALA A 420 -15.17 -11.14 -53.06
CA ALA A 420 -13.72 -11.03 -53.11
C ALA A 420 -13.25 -9.62 -52.73
N SER A 421 -13.96 -8.57 -53.16
CA SER A 421 -13.58 -7.20 -52.80
C SER A 421 -13.80 -6.90 -51.33
N VAL A 422 -14.94 -7.30 -50.77
CA VAL A 422 -15.24 -7.07 -49.35
C VAL A 422 -14.26 -7.82 -48.44
N LEU A 423 -13.93 -9.06 -48.80
CA LEU A 423 -12.94 -9.84 -48.08
C LEU A 423 -11.52 -9.25 -48.19
N ARG A 424 -11.12 -8.67 -49.33
CA ARG A 424 -9.83 -7.97 -49.46
C ARG A 424 -9.70 -6.83 -48.44
N ASP A 425 -10.75 -6.02 -48.30
CA ASP A 425 -10.75 -4.90 -47.35
C ASP A 425 -10.70 -5.40 -45.90
N LEU A 426 -11.40 -6.50 -45.61
CA LEU A 426 -11.35 -7.19 -44.31
C LEU A 426 -9.93 -7.71 -44.02
N TRP A 427 -9.27 -8.32 -45.00
CA TRP A 427 -7.88 -8.80 -44.85
C TRP A 427 -6.92 -7.66 -44.56
N ALA A 428 -7.02 -6.55 -45.29
CA ALA A 428 -6.20 -5.37 -45.04
C ALA A 428 -6.47 -4.75 -43.65
N ALA A 429 -7.72 -4.85 -43.16
CA ALA A 429 -8.09 -4.39 -41.83
C ALA A 429 -7.49 -5.29 -40.73
N LEU A 430 -7.55 -6.62 -40.89
CA LEU A 430 -6.95 -7.58 -39.96
C LEU A 430 -5.42 -7.45 -39.95
N GLU A 431 -4.80 -7.31 -41.12
CA GLU A 431 -3.34 -7.15 -41.28
C GLU A 431 -2.81 -5.88 -40.61
N ARG A 432 -3.48 -4.73 -40.78
CA ARG A 432 -3.09 -3.47 -40.11
C ARG A 432 -3.09 -3.59 -38.58
N ARG A 433 -3.81 -4.56 -38.02
CA ARG A 433 -3.94 -4.79 -36.57
C ARG A 433 -3.06 -5.92 -36.05
N GLY A 434 -2.21 -6.50 -36.90
CA GLY A 434 -1.38 -7.64 -36.51
C GLY A 434 -2.21 -8.90 -36.17
N ILE A 435 -3.46 -8.98 -36.63
CA ILE A 435 -4.29 -10.17 -36.50
C ILE A 435 -3.92 -11.08 -37.68
N ARG A 436 -3.27 -12.21 -37.37
CA ARG A 436 -2.74 -13.16 -38.34
C ARG A 436 -3.43 -14.53 -38.20
N PRO A 437 -3.47 -15.35 -39.28
CA PRO A 437 -3.89 -16.74 -39.19
C PRO A 437 -3.00 -17.54 -38.23
N SER A 438 -3.59 -18.55 -37.58
CA SER A 438 -2.97 -19.40 -36.56
C SER A 438 -1.71 -20.14 -37.03
N ASP A 439 -1.51 -20.26 -38.34
CA ASP A 439 -0.40 -21.02 -38.97
C ASP A 439 0.77 -20.12 -39.39
N TRP A 440 0.71 -18.82 -39.07
CA TRP A 440 1.69 -17.83 -39.53
C TRP A 440 2.96 -17.83 -38.67
N SER A 441 4.13 -18.04 -39.30
CA SER A 441 5.44 -17.90 -38.68
C SER A 441 6.19 -16.69 -39.26
N GLU A 442 6.94 -15.97 -38.43
CA GLU A 442 7.76 -14.85 -38.90
C GLU A 442 8.79 -15.34 -39.94
N PRO A 443 8.92 -14.67 -41.10
CA PRO A 443 10.10 -14.83 -41.91
C PRO A 443 11.29 -14.34 -41.08
N ALA A 444 12.20 -15.25 -40.72
CA ALA A 444 13.45 -14.89 -40.06
C ALA A 444 14.11 -13.75 -40.83
N GLU A 445 14.29 -12.59 -40.20
CA GLU A 445 15.09 -11.52 -40.78
C GLU A 445 16.47 -12.10 -41.13
N PRO A 446 16.97 -11.95 -42.37
CA PRO A 446 18.33 -12.35 -42.67
C PRO A 446 19.24 -11.52 -41.78
N ALA A 447 19.85 -12.17 -40.79
CA ALA A 447 20.81 -11.57 -39.88
C ALA A 447 21.75 -10.67 -40.68
N ALA A 448 21.63 -9.35 -40.46
CA ALA A 448 22.53 -8.39 -41.05
C ALA A 448 23.95 -8.81 -40.65
N LEU A 449 24.74 -9.23 -41.65
CA LEU A 449 26.16 -9.47 -41.51
C LEU A 449 26.79 -8.20 -40.94
N VAL A 450 27.04 -8.20 -39.64
CA VAL A 450 27.89 -7.21 -38.98
C VAL A 450 29.29 -7.43 -39.51
N VAL A 451 29.65 -6.67 -40.55
CA VAL A 451 31.03 -6.55 -41.00
C VAL A 451 31.81 -5.86 -39.89
N ALA A 452 32.58 -6.64 -39.14
CA ALA A 452 33.51 -6.11 -38.15
C ALA A 452 34.54 -5.19 -38.83
N PRO A 453 34.91 -4.05 -38.23
CA PRO A 453 35.94 -3.18 -38.79
C PRO A 453 37.32 -3.88 -38.71
N PRO A 454 38.22 -3.64 -39.68
CA PRO A 454 39.51 -4.33 -39.73
C PRO A 454 40.40 -3.85 -38.58
N ARG A 455 40.93 -4.78 -37.80
CA ARG A 455 42.02 -4.51 -36.85
C ARG A 455 43.33 -4.33 -37.63
N PRO A 456 44.22 -3.42 -37.19
CA PRO A 456 45.51 -3.22 -37.85
C PRO A 456 46.39 -4.45 -37.68
N ALA A 457 47.12 -4.77 -38.74
CA ALA A 457 48.11 -5.82 -38.79
C ALA A 457 49.21 -5.59 -37.75
N ASP A 458 49.52 -6.63 -36.98
CA ASP A 458 50.83 -6.76 -36.37
C ASP A 458 51.41 -8.14 -36.69
N GLN A 459 52.70 -8.10 -37.03
CA GLN A 459 53.49 -9.14 -37.66
C GLN A 459 54.14 -9.98 -36.56
N GLY A 460 54.17 -11.31 -36.70
CA GLY A 460 54.99 -12.12 -35.78
C GLY A 460 54.70 -13.61 -35.75
N ALA A 461 55.17 -14.32 -36.78
CA ALA A 461 55.82 -15.63 -36.74
C ALA A 461 55.54 -16.61 -35.56
N GLN A 462 54.95 -17.78 -35.87
CA GLN A 462 55.61 -19.11 -35.92
C GLN A 462 54.60 -20.26 -35.81
N ALA A 463 54.85 -21.29 -36.62
CA ALA A 463 54.05 -22.51 -36.74
C ALA A 463 54.72 -23.68 -36.01
N VAL A 464 53.96 -24.50 -35.27
CA VAL A 464 54.22 -25.93 -34.95
C VAL A 464 52.87 -26.57 -34.57
N ALA A 465 52.20 -27.34 -35.43
CA ALA A 465 52.27 -28.80 -35.66
C ALA A 465 51.54 -29.72 -34.62
N SER A 466 50.51 -30.42 -35.14
CA SER A 466 50.11 -31.85 -34.92
C SER A 466 49.65 -32.41 -33.55
N ARG A 467 48.33 -32.71 -33.45
CA ARG A 467 47.63 -34.05 -33.31
C ARG A 467 48.16 -35.13 -32.29
N PRO A 468 47.35 -36.15 -31.87
CA PRO A 468 46.04 -36.19 -31.17
C PRO A 468 45.92 -37.33 -30.08
N ALA A 469 44.71 -37.52 -29.52
CA ALA A 469 44.05 -38.79 -29.10
C ALA A 469 44.39 -39.52 -27.77
N ALA A 470 43.33 -39.82 -27.00
CA ALA A 470 42.95 -41.12 -26.36
C ALA A 470 41.74 -40.86 -25.41
N VAL A 471 40.51 -41.38 -25.57
CA VAL A 471 39.96 -42.76 -25.61
C VAL A 471 39.71 -43.40 -24.20
N LEU A 472 38.42 -43.38 -23.80
CA LEU A 472 37.61 -44.36 -23.02
C LEU A 472 37.95 -44.68 -21.53
N PRO A 473 37.07 -45.37 -20.74
CA PRO A 473 35.61 -45.61 -20.83
C PRO A 473 34.83 -45.39 -19.49
N PRO A 474 33.50 -45.66 -19.44
CA PRO A 474 32.64 -45.55 -18.25
C PRO A 474 32.34 -46.91 -17.57
N SER A 475 31.69 -46.88 -16.41
CA SER A 475 31.19 -48.07 -15.70
C SER A 475 29.80 -47.87 -15.07
N GLU A 476 28.83 -48.59 -15.64
CA GLU A 476 27.60 -49.18 -15.05
C GLU A 476 27.96 -50.40 -14.17
N SER A 477 27.16 -51.07 -13.33
CA SER A 477 25.83 -50.93 -12.69
C SER A 477 25.60 -52.14 -11.73
N ALA A 478 24.69 -51.99 -10.73
CA ALA A 478 23.73 -52.99 -10.18
C ALA A 478 24.22 -54.13 -9.22
N PRO A 479 23.34 -54.93 -8.52
CA PRO A 479 22.01 -54.67 -7.87
C PRO A 479 21.68 -55.47 -6.53
N THR A 480 20.46 -55.22 -5.97
CA THR A 480 19.44 -56.17 -5.36
C THR A 480 19.21 -56.34 -3.83
N ALA A 481 18.08 -55.78 -3.31
CA ALA A 481 16.93 -56.23 -2.44
C ALA A 481 17.06 -57.23 -1.23
N PRO A 482 15.99 -57.55 -0.44
CA PRO A 482 14.87 -56.79 0.20
C PRO A 482 14.63 -57.16 1.73
N ILE A 483 13.54 -56.68 2.38
CA ILE A 483 12.59 -57.41 3.31
C ILE A 483 11.82 -56.46 4.29
N ALA A 484 10.52 -56.73 4.50
CA ALA A 484 9.64 -56.25 5.59
C ALA A 484 9.15 -57.46 6.44
N PRO A 485 8.70 -57.30 7.71
CA PRO A 485 7.25 -57.19 8.03
C PRO A 485 6.89 -56.41 9.36
N ALA A 486 5.58 -56.28 9.65
CA ALA A 486 4.89 -55.59 10.79
C ALA A 486 4.60 -56.53 12.02
N PRO A 487 3.69 -56.25 13.02
CA PRO A 487 3.50 -55.15 14.01
C PRO A 487 3.23 -55.57 15.51
N LEU A 488 3.13 -54.57 16.44
CA LEU A 488 2.44 -54.49 17.79
C LEU A 488 2.97 -55.33 19.00
N PRO A 489 2.75 -54.98 20.32
CA PRO A 489 1.48 -54.54 20.96
C PRO A 489 1.54 -53.51 22.14
N ALA A 490 0.36 -53.27 22.73
CA ALA A 490 -0.01 -52.26 23.74
C ALA A 490 -0.18 -52.77 25.20
N THR A 491 -0.29 -51.81 26.15
CA THR A 491 -1.15 -51.68 27.39
C THR A 491 -0.40 -51.56 28.74
N PRO A 492 -1.00 -51.12 29.90
CA PRO A 492 -2.31 -50.47 30.19
C PRO A 492 -2.33 -49.23 31.15
N SER A 493 -3.49 -48.55 31.12
CA SER A 493 -4.37 -47.78 32.08
C SER A 493 -4.02 -47.72 33.61
N THR A 494 -4.46 -46.77 34.47
CA THR A 494 -5.79 -46.13 34.79
C THR A 494 -5.60 -45.20 36.06
N PRO A 495 -6.61 -44.56 36.73
CA PRO A 495 -7.92 -43.97 36.34
C PRO A 495 -8.16 -42.52 36.87
N ALA A 496 -9.18 -41.85 36.32
CA ALA A 496 -9.94 -40.78 37.00
C ALA A 496 -11.44 -41.14 36.94
N VAL A 497 -12.15 -40.93 38.06
CA VAL A 497 -13.55 -41.32 38.33
C VAL A 497 -14.45 -40.06 38.34
N PRO A 498 -15.77 -40.16 38.04
CA PRO A 498 -16.62 -39.11 37.48
C PRO A 498 -17.71 -38.58 38.43
N ASN A 499 -18.53 -37.62 37.96
CA ASN A 499 -19.95 -37.42 38.32
C ASN A 499 -20.58 -36.47 37.28
N GLU A 500 -21.53 -36.90 36.45
CA GLU A 500 -22.98 -37.09 36.65
C GLU A 500 -23.85 -35.84 36.36
N SER A 501 -24.68 -36.01 35.32
CA SER A 501 -25.87 -35.31 34.81
C SER A 501 -27.01 -35.19 35.87
N VAL A 502 -28.11 -34.44 35.74
CA VAL A 502 -29.23 -34.43 34.74
C VAL A 502 -30.14 -33.15 35.00
N PRO A 503 -31.35 -32.92 34.42
CA PRO A 503 -31.68 -31.99 33.32
C PRO A 503 -32.88 -31.02 33.60
N ASP A 504 -33.61 -30.65 32.53
CA ASP A 504 -34.93 -29.99 32.39
C ASP A 504 -34.90 -28.46 32.16
N SER A 505 -35.65 -27.85 31.24
CA SER A 505 -36.67 -28.28 30.27
C SER A 505 -37.09 -27.03 29.46
N GLU A 506 -37.44 -27.16 28.17
CA GLU A 506 -38.14 -26.11 27.41
C GLU A 506 -39.58 -25.87 27.95
N PRO A 507 -40.29 -24.78 27.58
CA PRO A 507 -41.01 -24.76 26.29
C PRO A 507 -41.14 -23.39 25.57
N SER A 508 -41.12 -23.49 24.24
CA SER A 508 -42.11 -23.00 23.24
C SER A 508 -42.60 -21.54 23.17
N SER A 509 -42.54 -21.04 21.92
CA SER A 509 -43.46 -20.18 21.11
C SER A 509 -44.57 -19.37 21.82
N THR A 510 -44.94 -18.15 21.39
CA THR A 510 -45.71 -17.87 20.15
C THR A 510 -45.82 -16.35 19.89
N THR A 511 -45.59 -15.93 18.64
CA THR A 511 -46.17 -14.86 17.78
C THR A 511 -46.69 -13.49 18.27
N VAL A 512 -46.17 -12.44 17.60
CA VAL A 512 -46.82 -11.36 16.80
C VAL A 512 -48.02 -10.57 17.37
N ALA A 513 -47.86 -9.24 17.56
CA ALA A 513 -48.59 -8.18 16.83
C ALA A 513 -48.31 -6.76 17.39
N ASP A 514 -48.21 -5.80 16.46
CA ASP A 514 -47.96 -4.37 16.61
C ASP A 514 -49.04 -3.56 17.37
N VAL A 515 -48.67 -2.33 17.78
CA VAL A 515 -49.38 -1.04 17.62
C VAL A 515 -49.21 -0.11 18.84
N GLU A 516 -48.50 1.01 18.63
CA GLU A 516 -48.42 2.26 19.42
C GLU A 516 -49.76 3.05 19.47
N PRO A 517 -49.93 4.22 20.14
CA PRO A 517 -48.98 5.05 20.92
C PRO A 517 -49.53 5.50 22.31
N ARG A 518 -48.66 6.10 23.14
CA ARG A 518 -49.03 6.68 24.45
C ARG A 518 -48.63 8.15 24.59
N VAL A 519 -49.67 8.99 24.56
CA VAL A 519 -49.99 10.24 25.28
C VAL A 519 -48.89 11.00 26.06
N GLU A 520 -48.85 12.32 25.81
CA GLU A 520 -48.13 13.43 26.45
C GLU A 520 -48.24 13.53 27.99
N PRO A 521 -47.36 14.35 28.60
CA PRO A 521 -47.90 15.33 29.56
C PRO A 521 -47.36 16.76 29.39
N GLN A 522 -48.15 17.65 29.99
CA GLN A 522 -48.25 19.10 29.82
C GLN A 522 -47.07 19.95 30.33
N ARG A 523 -47.04 21.16 29.77
CA ARG A 523 -46.25 22.33 30.18
C ARG A 523 -46.73 22.87 31.53
N ASP A 524 -45.80 23.10 32.45
CA ASP A 524 -45.94 24.09 33.51
C ASP A 524 -44.78 25.09 33.46
N SER A 525 -45.17 26.36 33.42
CA SER A 525 -44.35 27.57 33.40
C SER A 525 -43.87 27.94 34.79
N VAL A 526 -42.56 28.19 34.95
CA VAL A 526 -41.95 28.76 36.16
C VAL A 526 -41.37 30.17 35.84
N PRO A 527 -41.65 31.20 36.65
CA PRO A 527 -41.24 32.60 36.42
C PRO A 527 -39.76 32.87 36.83
N PRO A 528 -39.19 34.04 36.46
CA PRO A 528 -37.75 34.28 36.54
C PRO A 528 -37.31 34.70 37.95
N VAL A 529 -36.11 34.28 38.34
CA VAL A 529 -35.44 34.66 39.60
C VAL A 529 -34.16 35.45 39.27
N PRO A 530 -33.87 36.56 40.00
CA PRO A 530 -32.99 37.65 39.56
C PRO A 530 -31.50 37.40 39.85
N PRO A 531 -30.57 38.24 39.33
CA PRO A 531 -29.14 37.99 39.43
C PRO A 531 -28.59 38.45 40.79
N LEU A 532 -27.70 37.66 41.37
CA LEU A 532 -26.86 37.99 42.52
C LEU A 532 -25.47 37.33 42.32
N PRO A 533 -24.40 37.80 43.00
CA PRO A 533 -23.54 38.89 42.59
C PRO A 533 -22.14 38.39 42.19
N VAL A 534 -21.39 39.26 41.51
CA VAL A 534 -19.97 39.03 41.16
C VAL A 534 -19.15 38.92 42.45
N VAL A 535 -18.61 37.74 42.71
CA VAL A 535 -17.54 37.51 43.70
C VAL A 535 -16.32 37.00 42.94
N GLU A 536 -15.32 37.86 42.83
CA GLU A 536 -13.97 37.50 42.38
C GLU A 536 -13.43 36.36 43.22
N THR A 537 -13.41 35.16 42.63
CA THR A 537 -12.64 34.03 43.14
C THR A 537 -11.68 33.61 42.05
N GLN A 538 -10.42 34.00 42.22
CA GLN A 538 -9.29 33.50 41.45
C GLN A 538 -9.25 31.97 41.52
N ARG A 539 -9.73 31.30 40.47
CA ARG A 539 -9.45 29.88 40.20
C ARG A 539 -8.60 29.78 38.96
N ARG A 540 -7.33 29.42 39.20
CA ARG A 540 -6.32 29.07 38.22
C ARG A 540 -6.87 28.06 37.21
N ALA A 541 -6.91 28.46 35.94
CA ALA A 541 -6.93 27.55 34.81
C ALA A 541 -5.58 26.80 34.76
N SER A 542 -5.62 25.47 34.85
CA SER A 542 -4.46 24.62 34.59
C SER A 542 -4.55 24.06 33.17
N THR A 543 -4.09 24.86 32.22
CA THR A 543 -3.69 24.45 30.87
C THR A 543 -2.46 23.53 30.96
N PRO A 544 -2.36 22.41 30.21
CA PRO A 544 -1.08 21.74 30.05
C PRO A 544 -0.19 22.65 29.21
N SER A 545 0.80 23.28 29.83
CA SER A 545 1.71 24.20 29.15
C SER A 545 2.54 23.44 28.11
N ASN A 546 2.21 23.60 26.83
CA ASN A 546 3.15 23.35 25.75
C ASN A 546 4.07 24.57 25.72
N GLN A 547 5.18 24.50 26.47
CA GLN A 547 6.13 25.61 26.52
C GLN A 547 6.84 25.76 25.17
N GLU A 548 6.37 26.73 24.37
CA GLU A 548 7.22 27.39 23.40
C GLU A 548 8.51 27.87 24.06
N ILE A 549 9.61 27.91 23.28
CA ILE A 549 10.95 28.21 23.75
C ILE A 549 10.97 29.64 24.33
N GLN A 550 10.78 29.74 25.65
CA GLN A 550 11.13 30.92 26.44
C GLN A 550 12.56 30.78 26.97
N PRO A 551 13.29 31.89 27.16
CA PRO A 551 14.74 31.84 27.33
C PRO A 551 15.14 31.48 28.76
N GLY A 552 15.31 30.18 29.02
CA GLY A 552 16.05 29.68 30.17
C GLY A 552 17.56 29.76 29.92
N VAL A 553 18.33 30.03 30.98
CA VAL A 553 19.79 30.18 30.92
C VAL A 553 20.45 28.91 30.39
N TRP A 554 21.03 29.01 29.20
CA TRP A 554 21.91 28.02 28.62
C TRP A 554 23.22 28.01 29.40
N ARG A 555 23.49 26.97 30.19
CA ARG A 555 24.83 26.77 30.77
C ARG A 555 25.69 26.05 29.76
N VAL A 556 26.47 26.82 29.00
CA VAL A 556 27.71 26.31 28.40
C VAL A 556 28.77 26.40 29.51
N PRO A 557 29.40 25.29 29.93
CA PRO A 557 30.51 25.35 30.87
C PRO A 557 31.63 26.22 30.29
N ARG A 558 31.98 27.33 30.96
CA ARG A 558 33.23 28.03 30.70
C ARG A 558 34.36 27.30 31.42
N PRO A 559 35.59 27.31 30.88
CA PRO A 559 36.71 26.67 31.52
C PRO A 559 37.17 27.51 32.71
N ASP A 560 36.63 27.18 33.88
CA ASP A 560 37.16 27.64 35.16
C ASP A 560 38.29 26.66 35.50
N GLY A 561 39.52 27.11 35.35
CA GLY A 561 40.71 26.28 35.57
C GLY A 561 40.86 25.87 37.03
N SER A 562 40.23 24.76 37.41
CA SER A 562 40.66 23.91 38.53
C SER A 562 39.76 22.68 38.66
N GLY A 563 40.33 21.49 38.41
CA GLY A 563 39.77 20.22 38.88
C GLY A 563 39.14 19.32 37.81
N ALA A 564 39.94 18.80 36.88
CA ALA A 564 39.54 17.65 36.08
C ALA A 564 39.94 16.35 36.81
N THR A 565 38.96 15.68 37.40
CA THR A 565 39.08 14.29 37.86
C THR A 565 38.01 13.46 37.15
N GLU A 566 38.46 12.35 36.55
CA GLU A 566 37.72 11.32 35.80
C GLU A 566 37.22 11.65 34.37
N ALA A 567 38.01 11.20 33.38
CA ALA A 567 37.66 10.78 32.02
C ALA A 567 36.69 11.66 31.20
N SER A 568 36.88 12.98 31.17
CA SER A 568 36.17 13.85 30.22
C SER A 568 36.86 13.86 28.85
N THR A 569 36.10 13.74 27.76
CA THR A 569 36.65 13.75 26.37
C THR A 569 36.53 15.14 25.78
N TRP A 570 37.66 15.69 25.31
CA TRP A 570 37.72 16.99 24.65
C TRP A 570 37.30 16.90 23.19
N VAL A 571 36.31 17.71 22.77
CA VAL A 571 35.90 17.81 21.36
C VAL A 571 35.73 19.29 20.99
N GLY A 572 36.77 19.89 20.41
CA GLY A 572 36.74 21.30 20.01
C GLY A 572 36.64 22.24 21.22
N SER A 573 35.60 23.08 21.26
CA SER A 573 35.38 24.17 22.22
C SER A 573 34.54 23.81 23.46
N PHE A 574 34.19 22.54 23.65
CA PHE A 574 33.41 22.07 24.80
C PHE A 574 33.90 20.69 25.28
N VAL A 575 33.52 20.35 26.52
CA VAL A 575 33.85 19.09 27.18
C VAL A 575 32.60 18.24 27.30
N LEU A 576 32.66 16.97 26.88
CA LEU A 576 31.59 16.01 27.11
C LEU A 576 31.71 15.42 28.51
N GLU A 577 30.66 15.53 29.32
CA GLU A 577 30.59 14.84 30.61
C GLU A 577 30.45 13.32 30.41
N PRO A 578 31.03 12.47 31.28
CA PRO A 578 30.81 11.03 31.20
C PRO A 578 29.32 10.68 31.36
N TYR A 579 28.76 9.89 30.43
CA TYR A 579 27.40 9.38 30.59
C TYR A 579 27.32 8.37 31.73
N ARG A 580 26.42 8.62 32.70
CA ARG A 580 26.22 7.77 33.87
C ARG A 580 25.00 6.88 33.67
N THR A 581 25.16 5.58 33.87
CA THR A 581 24.07 4.60 33.82
C THR A 581 23.48 4.36 35.21
N TYR A 582 22.17 4.16 35.28
CA TYR A 582 21.51 3.69 36.48
C TYR A 582 21.87 2.22 36.74
N GLN A 583 22.29 1.89 37.97
CA GLN A 583 22.68 0.53 38.38
C GLN A 583 21.76 -0.06 39.47
N GLY A 584 20.68 0.62 39.84
CA GLY A 584 19.74 0.12 40.84
C GLY A 584 18.77 -0.93 40.28
N ALA A 585 18.02 -1.56 41.17
CA ALA A 585 16.94 -2.48 40.80
C ALA A 585 15.63 -1.72 40.53
N ALA A 586 14.80 -2.24 39.63
CA ALA A 586 13.45 -1.75 39.37
C ALA A 586 12.42 -2.88 39.52
N PRO A 587 11.19 -2.59 39.99
CA PRO A 587 10.12 -3.58 40.03
C PRO A 587 9.74 -4.08 38.63
N ARG A 588 9.31 -5.35 38.53
CA ARG A 588 8.88 -5.93 37.25
C ARG A 588 7.61 -5.22 36.73
N PRO A 589 7.57 -4.80 35.45
CA PRO A 589 6.42 -4.07 34.89
C PRO A 589 5.07 -4.78 34.91
N ASN A 590 5.06 -6.11 35.06
CA ASN A 590 3.86 -6.94 34.96
C ASN A 590 3.37 -7.46 36.31
N ASP A 591 3.93 -6.95 37.42
CA ASP A 591 3.54 -7.36 38.76
C ASP A 591 2.14 -6.79 39.11
N PRO A 592 1.17 -7.61 39.55
CA PRO A 592 -0.18 -7.16 39.90
C PRO A 592 -0.25 -6.14 41.06
N ALA A 593 0.83 -5.96 41.83
CA ALA A 593 0.96 -4.90 42.84
C ALA A 593 2.16 -3.98 42.55
N PRO A 594 2.09 -3.04 41.59
CA PRO A 594 3.23 -2.23 41.18
C PRO A 594 3.47 -1.05 42.14
N SER A 595 3.75 -1.32 43.42
CA SER A 595 4.32 -0.31 44.33
C SER A 595 5.79 -0.05 43.93
N GLY A 596 6.17 1.22 43.82
CA GLY A 596 7.58 1.61 43.56
C GLY A 596 8.01 1.77 42.08
N MET A 597 7.19 1.44 41.07
CA MET A 597 7.59 1.66 39.66
C MET A 597 7.87 3.13 39.36
N ARG A 598 7.10 4.04 39.95
CA ARG A 598 7.30 5.48 39.78
C ARG A 598 8.63 5.94 40.38
N GLU A 599 8.97 5.46 41.57
CA GLU A 599 10.21 5.80 42.26
C GLU A 599 11.42 5.29 41.48
N ALA A 600 11.37 4.03 41.00
CA ALA A 600 12.41 3.48 40.14
C ALA A 600 12.57 4.27 38.84
N LEU A 601 11.46 4.67 38.21
CA LEU A 601 11.49 5.48 36.99
C LEU A 601 12.10 6.86 37.23
N LEU A 602 11.73 7.54 38.32
CA LEU A 602 12.32 8.83 38.69
C LEU A 602 13.80 8.70 39.04
N ALA A 603 14.23 7.61 39.68
CA ALA A 603 15.63 7.34 39.98
C ALA A 603 16.47 7.08 38.72
N ILE A 604 15.89 6.43 37.71
CA ILE A 604 16.54 6.29 36.39
C ILE A 604 16.69 7.66 35.73
N VAL A 605 15.63 8.48 35.72
CA VAL A 605 15.71 9.82 35.13
C VAL A 605 16.67 10.71 35.92
N ASP A 606 16.72 10.62 37.24
CA ASP A 606 17.68 11.36 38.08
C ASP A 606 19.14 11.09 37.66
N ARG A 607 19.46 9.85 37.31
CA ARG A 607 20.82 9.43 36.97
C ARG A 607 21.17 9.54 35.49
N GLU A 608 20.27 9.16 34.60
CA GLU A 608 20.50 9.13 33.15
C GLU A 608 19.89 10.34 32.41
N GLY A 609 19.13 11.19 33.10
CA GLY A 609 18.43 12.34 32.54
C GLY A 609 19.34 13.52 32.16
N PRO A 610 18.97 14.36 31.18
CA PRO A 610 17.82 14.22 30.27
C PRO A 610 17.93 12.96 29.39
N ILE A 611 16.85 12.17 29.34
CA ILE A 611 16.85 10.82 28.75
C ILE A 611 15.73 10.68 27.72
N LEU A 612 16.01 10.06 26.58
CA LEU A 612 15.01 9.78 25.54
C LEU A 612 14.03 8.69 26.03
N GLY A 613 12.75 8.79 25.69
CA GLY A 613 11.72 7.86 26.14
C GLY A 613 12.00 6.40 25.80
N GLU A 614 12.55 6.14 24.60
CA GLU A 614 13.01 4.81 24.21
C GLU A 614 14.10 4.27 25.14
N ARG A 615 15.11 5.10 25.45
CA ARG A 615 16.19 4.74 26.37
C ARG A 615 15.67 4.53 27.79
N LEU A 616 14.71 5.34 28.24
CA LEU A 616 14.09 5.21 29.56
C LEU A 616 13.36 3.86 29.71
N GLN A 617 12.65 3.41 28.68
CA GLN A 617 12.01 2.08 28.68
C GLN A 617 13.06 0.97 28.74
N SER A 618 14.10 1.05 27.92
CA SER A 618 15.18 0.06 27.88
C SER A 618 15.97 0.00 29.19
N ALA A 619 16.27 1.15 29.80
CA ALA A 619 16.93 1.25 31.10
C ALA A 619 16.06 0.67 32.22
N TYR A 620 14.75 0.96 32.22
CA TYR A 620 13.82 0.39 33.20
C TYR A 620 13.75 -1.13 33.09
N VAL A 621 13.57 -1.67 31.88
CA VAL A 621 13.47 -3.12 31.67
C VAL A 621 14.76 -3.82 32.09
N ARG A 622 15.92 -3.23 31.79
CA ARG A 622 17.21 -3.76 32.24
C ARG A 622 17.34 -3.76 33.76
N ALA A 623 16.95 -2.67 34.43
CA ALA A 623 16.93 -2.57 35.89
C ALA A 623 15.94 -3.56 36.55
N ALA A 624 14.90 -3.98 35.83
CA ALA A 624 13.95 -5.01 36.25
C ALA A 624 14.41 -6.45 35.93
N GLY A 625 15.63 -6.64 35.42
CA GLY A 625 16.20 -7.94 35.06
C GLY A 625 15.72 -8.50 33.71
N GLY A 626 15.06 -7.69 32.89
CA GLY A 626 14.63 -8.05 31.54
C GLY A 626 15.70 -7.77 30.48
N GLN A 627 15.69 -8.54 29.39
CA GLN A 627 16.64 -8.37 28.28
C GLN A 627 16.15 -7.42 27.17
N ARG A 628 14.84 -7.33 26.94
CA ARG A 628 14.23 -6.52 25.86
C ARG A 628 12.89 -5.94 26.28
N VAL A 629 12.56 -4.77 25.76
CA VAL A 629 11.27 -4.12 25.99
C VAL A 629 10.17 -4.87 25.22
N THR A 630 9.22 -5.45 25.94
CA THR A 630 8.01 -6.09 25.37
C THR A 630 6.85 -5.10 25.34
N ARG A 631 5.83 -5.35 24.50
CA ARG A 631 4.62 -4.51 24.41
C ARG A 631 3.93 -4.33 25.76
N VAL A 632 3.87 -5.38 26.59
CA VAL A 632 3.25 -5.33 27.92
C VAL A 632 4.07 -4.41 28.85
N SER A 633 5.39 -4.61 28.91
CA SER A 633 6.27 -3.76 29.70
C SER A 633 6.27 -2.30 29.25
N ALA A 634 6.27 -2.03 27.94
CA ALA A 634 6.20 -0.68 27.39
C ALA A 634 4.88 0.01 27.77
N SER A 635 3.75 -0.70 27.69
CA SER A 635 2.44 -0.16 28.07
C SER A 635 2.40 0.21 29.56
N ALA A 636 2.92 -0.65 30.44
CA ALA A 636 3.00 -0.37 31.87
C ALA A 636 3.89 0.85 32.17
N ILE A 637 5.10 0.90 31.60
CA ILE A 637 6.04 2.00 31.77
C ILE A 637 5.46 3.32 31.23
N ASN A 638 4.83 3.29 30.06
CA ASN A 638 4.20 4.47 29.45
C ASN A 638 3.11 5.07 30.32
N LYS A 639 2.27 4.25 30.97
CA LYS A 639 1.27 4.73 31.93
C LYS A 639 1.92 5.48 33.09
N VAL A 640 3.05 5.00 33.59
CA VAL A 640 3.80 5.64 34.69
C VAL A 640 4.46 6.95 34.25
N ILE A 641 5.07 6.99 33.05
CA ILE A 641 5.65 8.21 32.47
C ILE A 641 4.56 9.28 32.34
N THR A 642 3.43 8.96 31.70
CA THR A 642 2.33 9.90 31.51
C THR A 642 1.79 10.41 32.85
N ALA A 643 1.67 9.54 33.85
CA ALA A 643 1.25 9.94 35.18
C ALA A 643 2.28 10.85 35.89
N ALA A 644 3.58 10.61 35.72
CA ALA A 644 4.65 11.42 36.30
C ALA A 644 4.73 12.82 35.65
N VAL A 645 4.57 12.91 34.33
CA VAL A 645 4.50 14.18 33.60
C VAL A 645 3.28 14.99 34.03
N ARG A 646 2.09 14.35 34.09
CA ARG A 646 0.85 15.02 34.53
C ARG A 646 0.94 15.57 35.96
N ARG A 647 1.72 14.92 36.83
CA ARG A 647 1.96 15.35 38.21
C ARG A 647 3.11 16.37 38.35
N GLY A 648 3.75 16.77 37.26
CA GLY A 648 4.88 17.70 37.27
C GLY A 648 6.18 17.12 37.85
N LEU A 649 6.26 15.79 38.02
CA LEU A 649 7.47 15.11 38.50
C LEU A 649 8.51 14.92 37.39
N LEU A 650 8.04 14.87 36.14
CA LEU A 650 8.86 14.88 34.94
C LEU A 650 8.45 16.02 34.04
N ILE A 651 9.45 16.64 33.40
CA ILE A 651 9.26 17.56 32.29
C ILE A 651 9.53 16.81 30.99
N GLN A 652 8.64 17.01 30.02
CA GLN A 652 8.71 16.41 28.70
C GLN A 652 9.11 17.47 27.67
N ASP A 653 10.21 17.23 26.96
CA ASP A 653 10.72 18.05 25.86
C ASP A 653 10.58 17.26 24.55
N ASN A 654 9.93 17.83 23.53
CA ASN A 654 9.76 17.21 22.21
C ASN A 654 10.21 18.15 21.08
N PRO A 655 11.52 18.36 20.91
CA PRO A 655 12.05 19.33 19.94
C PRO A 655 11.76 18.94 18.47
N LEU A 656 11.58 17.65 18.18
CA LEU A 656 11.28 17.15 16.84
C LEU A 656 9.78 17.10 16.52
N ARG A 657 8.91 17.32 17.52
CA ARG A 657 7.44 17.26 17.40
C ARG A 657 6.92 15.89 16.92
N ASP A 658 7.65 14.82 17.21
CA ASP A 658 7.24 13.47 16.86
C ASP A 658 6.15 12.97 17.83
N PRO A 659 5.14 12.23 17.36
CA PRO A 659 4.10 11.70 18.23
C PRO A 659 4.62 10.57 19.14
N GLY A 660 4.03 10.47 20.33
CA GLY A 660 4.29 9.37 21.27
C GLY A 660 5.35 9.65 22.34
N ILE A 661 5.59 8.65 23.19
CA ILE A 661 6.47 8.76 24.37
C ILE A 661 7.93 8.52 24.01
N GLN A 662 8.21 7.54 23.16
CA GLN A 662 9.58 7.15 22.81
C GLN A 662 10.46 8.28 22.24
N PRO A 663 9.98 9.13 21.31
CA PRO A 663 10.81 10.19 20.73
C PRO A 663 10.94 11.43 21.63
N CYS A 664 10.21 11.49 22.75
CA CYS A 664 10.28 12.61 23.69
C CYS A 664 11.45 12.46 24.66
N THR A 665 12.04 13.58 25.07
CA THR A 665 13.08 13.63 26.10
C THR A 665 12.45 13.95 27.46
N TYR A 666 12.80 13.18 28.48
CA TYR A 666 12.29 13.34 29.85
C TYR A 666 13.41 13.75 30.79
N ARG A 667 13.09 14.66 31.72
CA ARG A 667 14.03 15.13 32.76
C ARG A 667 13.28 15.50 34.03
N LEU A 668 13.97 15.52 35.16
CA LEU A 668 13.45 16.10 36.39
C LEU A 668 13.41 17.64 36.29
N PRO A 669 12.51 18.31 37.03
CA PRO A 669 12.49 19.77 37.11
C PRO A 669 13.82 20.41 37.54
N SER A 670 14.62 19.70 38.36
CA SER A 670 15.95 20.12 38.81
C SER A 670 17.05 19.97 37.76
N GLN A 671 16.82 19.15 36.73
CA GLN A 671 17.83 18.86 35.70
C GLN A 671 17.82 19.92 34.58
N PRO A 672 18.99 20.25 34.00
CA PRO A 672 19.07 21.17 32.88
C PRO A 672 18.34 20.60 31.65
N ARG A 673 17.91 21.49 30.76
CA ARG A 673 17.24 21.09 29.50
C ARG A 673 18.20 20.40 28.52
N LEU A 674 19.48 20.74 28.59
CA LEU A 674 20.54 20.27 27.69
C LEU A 674 21.76 19.88 28.54
N LEU A 675 22.31 18.71 28.27
CA LEU A 675 23.51 18.19 28.93
C LEU A 675 24.33 17.39 27.92
N LEU A 676 25.53 17.86 27.59
CA LEU A 676 26.41 17.22 26.59
C LEU A 676 27.22 16.11 27.24
N ARG A 677 27.03 14.86 26.79
CA ARG A 677 27.66 13.70 27.40
C ARG A 677 28.34 12.79 26.39
N THR A 678 29.28 11.99 26.85
CA THR A 678 29.86 10.91 26.04
C THR A 678 28.78 9.90 25.64
N LEU A 679 29.01 9.11 24.58
CA LEU A 679 28.00 8.16 24.09
C LEU A 679 27.61 7.15 25.19
N GLY A 680 28.59 6.67 25.96
CA GLY A 680 28.38 5.62 26.95
C GLY A 680 27.84 4.34 26.29
N PRO A 681 26.92 3.59 26.95
CA PRO A 681 26.30 2.40 26.38
C PRO A 681 25.10 2.73 25.47
N ARG A 682 24.94 3.99 25.05
CA ARG A 682 23.85 4.40 24.18
C ARG A 682 24.21 4.10 22.72
N VAL A 683 23.21 3.82 21.90
CA VAL A 683 23.35 4.01 20.44
C VAL A 683 23.06 5.47 20.09
N LEU A 684 23.41 5.91 18.88
CA LEU A 684 23.22 7.31 18.48
C LEU A 684 21.74 7.74 18.54
N ASP A 685 20.82 6.83 18.22
CA ASP A 685 19.38 7.11 18.28
C ASP A 685 18.86 7.32 19.70
N GLU A 686 19.51 6.75 20.71
CA GLU A 686 19.20 6.93 22.12
C GLU A 686 19.74 8.26 22.70
N VAL A 687 20.49 9.04 21.91
CA VAL A 687 20.96 10.37 22.31
C VAL A 687 19.81 11.38 22.11
N PRO A 688 19.46 12.18 23.14
CA PRO A 688 18.42 13.21 23.03
C PRO A 688 18.67 14.16 21.83
N PRO A 689 17.62 14.50 21.05
CA PRO A 689 17.78 15.37 19.89
C PRO A 689 18.42 16.73 20.20
N ALA A 690 18.15 17.32 21.36
CA ALA A 690 18.77 18.58 21.76
C ALA A 690 20.28 18.45 22.01
N GLU A 691 20.72 17.31 22.56
CA GLU A 691 22.14 16.99 22.79
C GLU A 691 22.87 16.86 21.44
N LEU A 692 22.32 16.09 20.50
CA LEU A 692 22.84 15.96 19.14
C LEU A 692 22.84 17.30 18.38
N ALA A 693 21.77 18.07 18.50
CA ALA A 693 21.61 19.35 17.81
C ALA A 693 22.67 20.37 18.23
N MET A 694 22.99 20.42 19.53
CA MET A 694 24.02 21.33 20.03
C MET A 694 25.41 20.94 19.51
N VAL A 695 25.79 19.65 19.57
CA VAL A 695 27.07 19.18 19.03
C VAL A 695 27.19 19.52 17.54
N MET A 696 26.12 19.28 16.77
CA MET A 696 26.05 19.61 15.35
C MET A 696 26.19 21.12 15.10
N ALA A 697 25.50 21.95 15.88
CA ALA A 697 25.57 23.41 15.78
C ALA A 697 26.99 23.93 16.02
N VAL A 698 27.72 23.35 16.98
CA VAL A 698 29.12 23.73 17.25
C VAL A 698 30.02 23.38 16.07
N HIS A 699 29.90 22.19 15.49
CA HIS A 699 30.69 21.81 14.30
C HIS A 699 30.36 22.65 13.08
N ALA A 700 29.08 22.98 12.89
CA ALA A 700 28.63 23.83 11.80
C ALA A 700 29.17 25.27 11.89
N ARG A 701 29.45 25.81 13.08
CA ARG A 701 30.12 27.12 13.23
C ARG A 701 31.52 27.14 12.62
N ARG A 702 32.25 26.01 12.67
CA ARG A 702 33.60 25.89 12.11
C ARG A 702 33.59 25.49 10.64
N LEU A 703 32.74 24.54 10.29
CA LEU A 703 32.74 23.91 8.95
C LEU A 703 31.80 24.61 7.96
N GLY A 704 30.91 25.47 8.44
CA GLY A 704 29.83 26.05 7.64
C GLY A 704 28.69 25.07 7.41
N TRP A 705 27.49 25.60 7.21
CA TRP A 705 26.30 24.79 6.89
C TRP A 705 26.26 24.30 5.44
N ASP A 706 27.16 24.80 4.57
CA ASP A 706 27.21 24.46 3.15
C ASP A 706 27.78 23.05 2.91
N ASN A 707 28.65 22.57 3.82
CA ASN A 707 29.20 21.22 3.78
C ASN A 707 28.52 20.31 4.81
N ARG A 708 27.27 19.95 4.49
CA ARG A 708 26.41 19.12 5.33
C ARG A 708 27.06 17.80 5.76
N GLU A 709 27.73 17.13 4.83
CA GLU A 709 28.36 15.84 5.10
C GLU A 709 29.52 15.96 6.10
N ALA A 710 30.36 16.99 5.96
CA ALA A 710 31.45 17.24 6.91
C ALA A 710 30.92 17.51 8.32
N VAL A 711 29.85 18.29 8.45
CA VAL A 711 29.19 18.55 9.74
C VAL A 711 28.65 17.26 10.36
N PHE A 712 28.05 16.38 9.56
CA PHE A 712 27.53 15.11 10.05
C PHE A 712 28.64 14.17 10.51
N ARG A 713 29.71 14.03 9.71
CA ARG A 713 30.89 13.22 10.09
C ARG A 713 31.54 13.73 11.38
N ALA A 714 31.76 15.03 11.51
CA ALA A 714 32.33 15.61 12.73
C ALA A 714 31.43 15.39 13.97
N THR A 715 30.11 15.46 13.78
CA THR A 715 29.13 15.15 14.84
C THR A 715 29.23 13.67 15.26
N LEU A 716 29.38 12.75 14.32
CA LEU A 716 29.57 11.31 14.63
C LEU A 716 30.90 11.01 15.32
N GLU A 717 31.98 11.64 14.86
CA GLU A 717 33.31 11.49 15.44
C GLU A 717 33.34 11.93 16.91
N THR A 718 32.56 12.95 17.27
CA THR A 718 32.36 13.41 18.66
C THR A 718 31.85 12.30 19.59
N TYR A 719 31.04 11.40 19.04
CA TYR A 719 30.50 10.23 19.75
C TYR A 719 31.28 8.94 19.45
N GLY A 720 32.49 9.04 18.88
CA GLY A 720 33.37 7.90 18.59
C GLY A 720 32.90 7.01 17.44
N ARG A 721 32.03 7.51 16.55
CA ARG A 721 31.53 6.78 15.37
C ARG A 721 32.25 7.27 14.12
N LYS A 722 32.82 6.33 13.34
CA LYS A 722 33.66 6.65 12.16
C LYS A 722 32.93 6.64 10.82
N SER A 723 31.83 5.90 10.70
CA SER A 723 31.09 5.73 9.44
C SER A 723 29.79 6.50 9.44
N LEU A 724 29.59 7.37 8.45
CA LEU A 724 28.30 7.97 8.15
C LEU A 724 27.42 6.96 7.38
N THR A 725 26.78 6.06 8.12
CA THR A 725 25.78 5.14 7.55
C THR A 725 24.51 5.90 7.20
N GLU A 726 23.68 5.33 6.33
CA GLU A 726 22.39 5.92 5.95
C GLU A 726 21.46 6.16 7.15
N VAL A 727 21.43 5.24 8.12
CA VAL A 727 20.68 5.38 9.37
C VAL A 727 21.18 6.58 10.19
N ALA A 728 22.51 6.72 10.34
CA ALA A 728 23.09 7.84 11.07
C ALA A 728 22.86 9.18 10.35
N ALA A 729 22.96 9.20 9.02
CA ALA A 729 22.67 10.38 8.20
C ALA A 729 21.20 10.79 8.31
N SER A 730 20.27 9.84 8.27
CA SER A 730 18.83 10.08 8.46
C SER A 730 18.54 10.67 9.85
N ARG A 731 19.13 10.10 10.91
CA ARG A 731 18.98 10.63 12.28
C ARG A 731 19.49 12.06 12.40
N LEU A 732 20.70 12.35 11.90
CA LEU A 732 21.29 13.68 11.95
C LEU A 732 20.49 14.69 11.10
N SER A 733 20.01 14.27 9.93
CA SER A 733 19.13 15.07 9.05
C SER A 733 17.88 15.58 9.78
N ARG A 734 17.24 14.72 10.58
CA ARG A 734 16.04 15.11 11.36
C ARG A 734 16.36 16.16 12.44
N VAL A 735 17.55 16.10 13.02
CA VAL A 735 18.00 17.00 14.09
C VAL A 735 18.56 18.33 13.55
N GLU A 736 18.95 18.39 12.27
CA GLU A 736 19.56 19.56 11.63
C GLU A 736 18.72 20.83 11.76
N SER A 737 17.40 20.73 11.62
CA SER A 737 16.49 21.88 11.77
C SER A 737 16.54 22.50 13.18
N VAL A 738 16.71 21.66 14.21
CA VAL A 738 16.87 22.09 15.61
C VAL A 738 18.28 22.68 15.80
N ALA A 739 19.30 22.06 15.23
CA ALA A 739 20.68 22.52 15.30
C ALA A 739 20.86 23.93 14.68
N ARG A 740 20.25 24.17 13.52
CA ARG A 740 20.25 25.49 12.85
C ARG A 740 19.58 26.57 13.71
N LYS A 741 18.47 26.25 14.38
CA LYS A 741 17.80 27.16 15.33
C LYS A 741 18.67 27.47 16.54
N LEU A 742 19.36 26.47 17.10
CA LEU A 742 20.28 26.66 18.22
C LEU A 742 21.49 27.51 17.83
N ALA A 743 22.02 27.31 16.61
CA ALA A 743 23.15 28.08 16.08
C ALA A 743 22.81 29.57 15.86
N ALA A 744 21.54 29.88 15.57
CA ALA A 744 21.04 31.23 15.31
C ALA A 744 20.66 32.02 16.58
N ASP A 745 20.57 31.38 17.77
CA ASP A 745 20.33 32.10 19.03
C ASP A 745 21.66 32.74 19.50
N PRO A 746 21.77 34.09 19.54
CA PRO A 746 23.00 34.79 19.91
C PRO A 746 23.44 34.58 21.37
N ARG A 747 22.64 33.88 22.19
CA ARG A 747 22.96 33.53 23.59
C ARG A 747 23.64 32.17 23.76
N ASN A 748 23.69 31.36 22.70
CA ASN A 748 24.44 30.10 22.60
C ASN A 748 25.70 30.30 21.77
#